data_AF-A0A2H8TZW6-F1
#
_entry.id   AF-A0A2H8TZW6-F1
#
_cell.length_a   1.000
_cell.length_b   1.000
_cell.length_c   1.000
_cell.angle_alpha   90.00
_cell.angle_beta   90.00
_cell.angle_gamma   90.00
#
_symmetry.space_group_name_H-M   'P 1'
#
loop_
_entity.id
_entity.type
_entity.pdbx_description
1 polymer ?
#
loop_
_entity_poly.entity_id
_entity_poly.type
_entity_poly.pdbx_seq_one_letter_code
_entity_poly.pdbx_strand_id
1 'polypeptide(L)'
;MDTFRTLWLFIGLLVVGLENGVQSYNLPMGKKELEKSGSGRNVNSVTTTRSVVVEKKTTVFKKKCWSDLILDKKTSINTLEMCQKYGYNVEGLYVIPEFLRLLNSLNREQSIMASRITYPRDYSLSIKNNDEFDIIIVGCGASGSALAAKLSDEKNLKVLVLEAGGTPLMQSEIPGLWANSIGTEMDWNYKAKEDETFGQSLENKCVNIIRGKCLGGTTALNTMLYDRGIISDYTKFETAGLTKWSWEDVLKYYKRSEDCKFEKITTHETVSSLHSKGGKLSVDSFRNTRTVEIRQVYSKALTAVNYNTLDFFDVKNHQGFVSSVAIIKNGLRVNAAKAFLRNADKRYNLRISAKSFVKKVLFEDKKAVGVEFENSIGEVIQVKSKKNVILSAGPIGSPKLLLESGVGPKSLLDSLGIPVVVENNNVGLNLQAHPNFLGIVVKFEMQPIKSYSISEMVFEYLMKHTGPLATIGLCSFTGFIDIDGNGIPDIQILFYYYSEDDTVFMPSQLDAFNFNDNITEQIIDINDENDIKLIGISLLSPKNTGKVTIKKTCDGDEYEPIIEYGSLATEDVDTLVKAIHWVKNLIQSEAFKPYGPQIVPLKIEGGPEPDVDSDEYWKYAIKHLTIMNVQMTGTSSMATDPSNGVVDEDLNVFNTDGLMVVDSSALPIMFSAESCAPSIMVAEKASDIIKTKLGCNDNDEEEK
;
A
#
# COMPACT_ATOMS: atom_id res chain seq x y z
N MET A 1 -3.14 23.22 -31.92
CA MET A 1 -3.56 22.54 -33.18
C MET A 1 -2.42 22.33 -34.18
N ASP A 2 -1.41 23.20 -34.28
CA ASP A 2 -0.28 22.99 -35.22
C ASP A 2 0.78 21.97 -34.74
N THR A 3 0.86 21.66 -33.45
CA THR A 3 1.74 20.60 -32.93
C THR A 3 1.20 19.19 -33.22
N PHE A 4 -0.13 19.05 -33.34
CA PHE A 4 -0.81 17.76 -33.57
C PHE A 4 -0.72 17.29 -35.03
N ARG A 5 -0.71 18.23 -36.00
CA ARG A 5 -0.46 17.93 -37.41
C ARG A 5 0.99 17.51 -37.67
N THR A 6 1.94 18.10 -36.96
CA THR A 6 3.36 17.72 -37.04
C THR A 6 3.61 16.33 -36.43
N LEU A 7 2.91 15.99 -35.34
CA LEU A 7 2.97 14.67 -34.71
C LEU A 7 2.40 13.56 -35.62
N TRP A 8 1.29 13.81 -36.32
CA TRP A 8 0.71 12.85 -37.28
C TRP A 8 1.54 12.68 -38.56
N LEU A 9 2.19 13.74 -39.06
CA LEU A 9 3.18 13.64 -40.13
C LEU A 9 4.43 12.87 -39.70
N PHE A 10 4.84 12.98 -38.42
CA PHE A 10 5.94 12.22 -37.83
C PHE A 10 5.60 10.74 -37.63
N ILE A 11 4.38 10.42 -37.17
CA ILE A 11 3.89 9.05 -37.04
C ILE A 11 3.72 8.40 -38.42
N GLY A 12 3.24 9.14 -39.43
CA GLY A 12 3.18 8.68 -40.81
C GLY A 12 4.56 8.38 -41.43
N LEU A 13 5.59 9.14 -41.06
CA LEU A 13 6.98 8.88 -41.46
C LEU A 13 7.60 7.68 -40.70
N LEU A 14 7.21 7.45 -39.45
CA LEU A 14 7.61 6.28 -38.65
C LEU A 14 7.03 4.96 -39.18
N VAL A 15 5.79 4.97 -39.67
CA VAL A 15 5.15 3.78 -40.26
C VAL A 15 5.82 3.38 -41.59
N VAL A 16 6.29 4.35 -42.39
CA VAL A 16 7.05 4.07 -43.63
C VAL A 16 8.51 3.66 -43.34
N GLY A 17 9.07 4.08 -42.20
CA GLY A 17 10.42 3.68 -41.76
C GLY A 17 10.49 2.28 -41.12
N LEU A 18 9.42 1.84 -40.45
CA LEU A 18 9.37 0.56 -39.73
C LEU A 18 9.03 -0.66 -40.62
N GLU A 19 8.64 -0.48 -41.88
CA GLU A 19 8.48 -1.58 -42.85
C GLU A 19 9.82 -2.17 -43.35
N ASN A 20 10.98 -1.64 -42.94
CA ASN A 20 12.29 -2.12 -43.39
C ASN A 20 13.25 -2.56 -42.28
N GLY A 21 12.76 -3.09 -41.14
CA GLY A 21 13.69 -3.70 -40.19
C GLY A 21 13.15 -4.11 -38.83
N VAL A 22 12.39 -5.21 -38.79
CA VAL A 22 12.40 -6.11 -37.63
C VAL A 22 12.39 -7.54 -38.16
N GLN A 23 13.56 -8.18 -38.20
CA GLN A 23 13.64 -9.64 -38.28
C GLN A 23 13.08 -10.22 -36.97
N SER A 24 12.04 -11.03 -37.10
CA SER A 24 11.52 -11.86 -36.03
C SER A 24 12.52 -12.95 -35.67
N TYR A 25 12.90 -13.05 -34.39
CA TYR A 25 13.56 -14.23 -33.85
C TYR A 25 12.53 -15.36 -33.70
N ASN A 26 12.54 -16.32 -34.62
CA ASN A 26 11.84 -17.60 -34.45
C ASN A 26 12.77 -18.61 -33.77
N LEU A 27 12.36 -19.12 -32.61
CA LEU A 27 12.90 -20.37 -32.05
C LEU A 27 12.21 -21.58 -32.70
N PRO A 28 12.91 -22.70 -32.96
CA PRO A 28 12.37 -23.79 -33.74
C PRO A 28 11.50 -24.71 -32.88
N MET A 29 10.21 -24.78 -33.18
CA MET A 29 9.35 -25.91 -32.80
C MET A 29 9.06 -26.73 -34.05
N GLY A 30 9.72 -27.89 -34.16
CA GLY A 30 9.44 -28.86 -35.20
C GLY A 30 8.10 -29.55 -34.95
N LYS A 31 7.23 -29.58 -35.98
CA LYS A 31 6.19 -30.60 -36.11
C LYS A 31 6.08 -31.04 -37.58
N LYS A 32 6.05 -32.36 -37.74
CA LYS A 32 5.97 -33.15 -38.96
C LYS A 32 4.76 -32.79 -39.82
N GLU A 33 4.97 -32.78 -41.13
CA GLU A 33 3.93 -32.83 -42.16
C GLU A 33 3.14 -34.14 -42.09
N LEU A 34 1.82 -34.03 -42.24
CA LEU A 34 0.93 -35.11 -42.66
C LEU A 34 0.05 -34.53 -43.76
N GLU A 35 0.32 -34.95 -45.00
CA GLU A 35 -0.54 -34.74 -46.15
C GLU A 35 -1.91 -35.40 -45.93
N LYS A 36 -2.98 -34.71 -46.34
CA LYS A 36 -4.16 -35.36 -46.93
C LYS A 36 -5.00 -34.39 -47.75
N SER A 37 -5.23 -34.83 -48.98
CA SER A 37 -6.08 -34.28 -50.02
C SER A 37 -7.58 -34.35 -49.70
N GLY A 38 -8.34 -33.37 -50.23
CA GLY A 38 -9.55 -33.66 -50.99
C GLY A 38 -10.92 -33.26 -50.38
N SER A 39 -11.56 -32.31 -51.08
CA SER A 39 -13.00 -32.21 -51.39
C SER A 39 -14.00 -31.70 -50.34
N GLY A 40 -14.90 -30.77 -50.77
CA GLY A 40 -16.27 -30.70 -50.23
C GLY A 40 -16.89 -29.33 -49.89
N ARG A 41 -17.35 -28.61 -50.92
CA ARG A 41 -18.62 -27.83 -51.04
C ARG A 41 -19.09 -26.78 -50.00
N ASN A 42 -19.50 -25.65 -50.60
CA ASN A 42 -20.73 -24.84 -50.45
C ASN A 42 -20.70 -23.46 -49.73
N VAL A 43 -20.51 -22.42 -50.56
CA VAL A 43 -21.50 -21.36 -50.95
C VAL A 43 -22.18 -20.53 -49.85
N ASN A 44 -21.95 -19.20 -49.84
CA ASN A 44 -22.98 -18.18 -50.17
C ASN A 44 -22.50 -16.70 -50.21
N SER A 45 -23.17 -15.95 -51.09
CA SER A 45 -23.44 -14.49 -51.12
C SER A 45 -22.60 -13.52 -52.02
N VAL A 46 -23.12 -13.35 -53.24
CA VAL A 46 -23.65 -12.14 -53.92
C VAL A 46 -22.92 -10.77 -53.82
N THR A 47 -22.65 -10.26 -55.04
CA THR A 47 -22.13 -8.98 -55.52
C THR A 47 -23.05 -7.77 -55.29
N THR A 48 -22.49 -6.55 -55.12
CA THR A 48 -22.68 -5.41 -56.05
C THR A 48 -21.97 -4.14 -55.56
N THR A 49 -21.25 -3.44 -56.45
CA THR A 49 -21.06 -2.00 -56.32
C THR A 49 -21.01 -1.35 -57.70
N ARG A 50 -21.91 -0.39 -57.91
CA ARG A 50 -22.10 0.40 -59.12
C ARG A 50 -21.12 1.57 -59.13
N SER A 51 -20.52 1.82 -60.28
CA SER A 51 -19.66 2.96 -60.58
C SER A 51 -20.47 4.26 -60.73
N VAL A 52 -19.92 5.38 -60.26
CA VAL A 52 -20.26 6.73 -60.74
C VAL A 52 -18.98 7.39 -61.23
N VAL A 53 -18.98 7.74 -62.51
CA VAL A 53 -17.94 8.50 -63.20
C VAL A 53 -18.32 9.98 -63.12
N VAL A 54 -17.39 10.83 -62.69
CA VAL A 54 -17.42 12.27 -62.99
C VAL A 54 -16.03 12.65 -63.51
N GLU A 55 -15.95 12.96 -64.81
CA GLU A 55 -14.79 13.56 -65.44
C GLU A 55 -14.59 15.00 -64.97
N LYS A 56 -13.33 15.40 -64.73
CA LYS A 56 -12.89 16.74 -65.11
C LYS A 56 -11.40 16.80 -65.49
N LYS A 57 -11.23 17.27 -66.72
CA LYS A 57 -10.06 17.67 -67.51
C LYS A 57 -8.70 17.87 -66.81
N THR A 58 -7.74 17.24 -67.49
CA THR A 58 -6.29 17.38 -67.56
C THR A 58 -5.69 18.78 -67.38
N THR A 59 -4.60 18.85 -66.61
CA THR A 59 -3.42 19.66 -66.97
C THR A 59 -2.16 18.90 -66.52
N VAL A 60 -1.22 18.72 -67.45
CA VAL A 60 -0.03 17.87 -67.32
C VAL A 60 1.12 18.65 -66.67
N PHE A 61 1.66 18.14 -65.57
CA PHE A 61 3.03 18.43 -65.12
C PHE A 61 3.74 17.09 -64.83
N LYS A 62 4.78 16.77 -65.62
CA LYS A 62 5.66 15.61 -65.38
C LYS A 62 6.43 15.83 -64.07
N LYS A 63 5.99 15.25 -62.96
CA LYS A 63 6.79 15.09 -61.74
C LYS A 63 7.77 13.93 -61.95
N LYS A 64 9.08 14.22 -61.93
CA LYS A 64 10.10 13.18 -61.65
C LYS A 64 9.81 12.60 -60.27
N CYS A 65 9.87 11.28 -60.17
CA CYS A 65 9.63 10.54 -58.93
C CYS A 65 10.79 10.79 -57.94
N TRP A 66 10.47 10.95 -56.66
CA TRP A 66 11.45 11.15 -55.58
C TRP A 66 12.35 9.92 -55.33
N SER A 67 12.02 8.77 -55.91
CA SER A 67 12.78 7.52 -55.81
C SER A 67 14.16 7.59 -56.48
N ASP A 68 14.35 8.46 -57.46
CA ASP A 68 15.58 8.52 -58.27
C ASP A 68 16.71 9.33 -57.60
N LEU A 69 16.43 9.98 -56.46
CA LEU A 69 17.39 10.81 -55.70
C LEU A 69 18.08 10.05 -54.56
N ILE A 70 17.69 8.81 -54.27
CA ILE A 70 18.15 8.06 -53.09
C ILE A 70 19.29 7.07 -53.42
N LEU A 71 19.61 6.85 -54.70
CA LEU A 71 20.60 5.86 -55.14
C LEU A 71 21.98 6.42 -55.50
N ASP A 72 22.41 7.53 -54.89
CA ASP A 72 23.82 7.91 -54.97
C ASP A 72 24.43 8.25 -53.61
N LYS A 73 25.63 7.71 -53.40
CA LYS A 73 26.39 7.69 -52.15
C LYS A 73 26.74 9.12 -51.69
N LYS A 74 26.76 9.30 -50.36
CA LYS A 74 27.18 10.49 -49.56
C LYS A 74 26.08 11.50 -49.23
N THR A 75 25.22 11.13 -48.30
CA THR A 75 24.41 12.10 -47.53
C THR A 75 24.65 11.92 -46.03
N SER A 76 25.82 12.32 -45.58
CA SER A 76 26.05 12.63 -44.15
C SER A 76 26.79 13.94 -43.90
N ILE A 77 27.05 14.76 -44.93
CA ILE A 77 27.71 16.08 -44.76
C ILE A 77 26.93 17.24 -45.43
N ASN A 78 26.06 16.99 -46.43
CA ASN A 78 25.52 18.10 -47.24
C ASN A 78 24.21 18.75 -46.75
N THR A 79 23.43 18.16 -45.84
CA THR A 79 22.11 18.76 -45.50
C THR A 79 22.25 20.03 -44.66
N LEU A 80 23.18 20.03 -43.71
CA LEU A 80 23.45 21.17 -42.82
C LEU A 80 24.10 22.33 -43.58
N GLU A 81 25.12 22.04 -44.40
CA GLU A 81 25.76 23.05 -45.27
C GLU A 81 24.78 23.62 -46.30
N MET A 82 23.90 22.79 -46.88
CA MET A 82 22.90 23.25 -47.84
C MET A 82 21.83 24.11 -47.16
N CYS A 83 21.33 23.73 -45.97
CA CYS A 83 20.39 24.56 -45.22
C CYS A 83 21.00 25.90 -44.79
N GLN A 84 22.25 25.92 -44.31
CA GLN A 84 22.97 27.15 -43.97
C GLN A 84 23.23 28.03 -45.20
N LYS A 85 23.62 27.44 -46.34
CA LYS A 85 23.88 28.15 -47.61
C LYS A 85 22.64 28.86 -48.17
N TYR A 86 21.44 28.33 -47.94
CA TYR A 86 20.18 28.91 -48.41
C TYR A 86 19.37 29.62 -47.30
N GLY A 87 19.96 29.84 -46.12
CA GLY A 87 19.34 30.59 -45.02
C GLY A 87 18.16 29.89 -44.34
N TYR A 88 18.03 28.57 -44.47
CA TYR A 88 16.99 27.80 -43.78
C TYR A 88 17.34 27.60 -42.31
N ASN A 89 16.33 27.71 -41.43
CA ASN A 89 16.51 27.39 -40.01
C ASN A 89 16.88 25.90 -39.85
N VAL A 90 18.07 25.63 -39.34
CA VAL A 90 18.61 24.28 -39.10
C VAL A 90 18.28 23.73 -37.72
N GLU A 91 17.64 24.49 -36.82
CA GLU A 91 17.18 24.02 -35.50
C GLU A 91 16.32 22.76 -35.63
N GLY A 92 15.48 22.70 -36.67
CA GLY A 92 14.66 21.53 -36.99
C GLY A 92 15.45 20.24 -37.26
N LEU A 93 16.72 20.33 -37.71
CA LEU A 93 17.58 19.16 -37.94
C LEU A 93 18.14 18.58 -36.63
N TYR A 94 18.20 19.38 -35.56
CA TYR A 94 18.59 18.91 -34.22
C TYR A 94 17.43 18.21 -33.49
N VAL A 95 16.18 18.38 -33.96
CA VAL A 95 15.01 17.74 -33.35
C VAL A 95 15.11 16.22 -33.38
N ILE A 96 15.59 15.62 -34.47
CA ILE A 96 15.68 14.15 -34.57
C ILE A 96 16.72 13.58 -33.58
N PRO A 97 17.98 14.06 -33.55
CA PRO A 97 18.95 13.62 -32.54
C PRO A 97 18.49 13.85 -31.10
N GLU A 98 17.88 15.00 -30.80
CA GLU A 98 17.38 15.29 -29.45
C GLU A 98 16.17 14.41 -29.07
N PHE A 99 15.27 14.13 -30.01
CA PHE A 99 14.16 13.20 -29.82
C PHE A 99 14.65 11.77 -29.56
N LEU A 100 15.62 11.28 -30.34
CA LEU A 100 16.23 9.97 -30.12
C LEU A 100 17.00 9.91 -28.78
N ARG A 101 17.69 10.99 -28.39
CA ARG A 101 18.31 11.11 -27.06
C ARG A 101 17.28 11.02 -25.95
N LEU A 102 16.12 11.66 -26.13
CA LEU A 102 15.02 11.57 -25.17
C LEU A 102 14.48 10.15 -25.07
N LEU A 103 14.18 9.47 -26.17
CA LEU A 103 13.71 8.08 -26.17
C LEU A 103 14.71 7.13 -25.50
N ASN A 104 16.00 7.29 -25.80
CA ASN A 104 17.05 6.50 -25.15
C ASN A 104 17.16 6.79 -23.65
N SER A 105 16.96 8.04 -23.24
CA SER A 105 16.96 8.42 -21.82
C SER A 105 15.76 7.80 -21.10
N LEU A 106 14.57 7.83 -21.69
CA LEU A 106 13.37 7.20 -21.13
C LEU A 106 13.53 5.68 -21.01
N ASN A 107 14.03 5.01 -22.05
CA ASN A 107 14.31 3.57 -22.02
C ASN A 107 15.34 3.21 -20.93
N ARG A 108 16.37 4.05 -20.76
CA ARG A 108 17.38 3.87 -19.72
C ARG A 108 16.78 4.03 -18.32
N GLU A 109 15.99 5.07 -18.08
CA GLU A 109 15.36 5.28 -16.77
C GLU A 109 14.34 4.18 -16.44
N GLN A 110 13.55 3.74 -17.42
CA GLN A 110 12.68 2.57 -17.27
C GLN A 110 13.48 1.32 -16.84
N SER A 111 14.63 1.08 -17.48
CA SER A 111 15.50 -0.06 -17.14
C SER A 111 16.12 0.08 -15.74
N ILE A 112 16.53 1.30 -15.35
CA ILE A 112 17.05 1.58 -14.00
C ILE A 112 15.96 1.35 -12.96
N MET A 113 14.74 1.84 -13.19
CA MET A 113 13.60 1.62 -12.29
C MET A 113 13.31 0.13 -12.14
N ALA A 114 13.23 -0.62 -13.24
CA ALA A 114 13.04 -2.07 -13.20
C ALA A 114 14.15 -2.78 -12.39
N SER A 115 15.42 -2.38 -12.56
CA SER A 115 16.54 -2.95 -11.78
C SER A 115 16.49 -2.65 -10.27
N ARG A 116 15.75 -1.61 -9.85
CA ARG A 116 15.53 -1.27 -8.43
C ARG A 116 14.36 -2.06 -7.83
N ILE A 117 13.52 -2.66 -8.66
CA ILE A 117 12.35 -3.47 -8.29
C ILE A 117 12.76 -4.94 -8.38
N THR A 118 13.55 -5.37 -7.40
CA THR A 118 14.04 -6.76 -7.29
C THR A 118 13.57 -7.38 -5.98
N TYR A 119 13.08 -8.61 -6.06
CA TYR A 119 12.62 -9.39 -4.91
C TYR A 119 13.45 -10.67 -4.77
N PRO A 120 13.43 -11.29 -3.58
CA PRO A 120 14.12 -12.56 -3.34
C PRO A 120 13.72 -13.65 -4.32
N ARG A 121 14.63 -14.58 -4.58
CA ARG A 121 14.35 -15.82 -5.29
C ARG A 121 13.27 -16.61 -4.55
N ASP A 122 12.33 -17.14 -5.33
CA ASP A 122 11.31 -18.05 -4.84
C ASP A 122 11.85 -19.50 -4.75
N TYR A 123 11.69 -20.10 -3.58
CA TYR A 123 12.08 -21.47 -3.25
C TYR A 123 10.90 -22.45 -3.22
N SER A 124 9.68 -22.02 -3.54
CA SER A 124 8.43 -22.81 -3.47
C SER A 124 8.55 -24.23 -4.01
N LEU A 125 9.07 -24.41 -5.22
CA LEU A 125 9.22 -25.74 -5.85
C LEU A 125 10.37 -26.58 -5.29
N SER A 126 11.27 -25.98 -4.51
CA SER A 126 12.43 -26.65 -3.93
C SER A 126 12.16 -27.24 -2.54
N ILE A 127 11.14 -26.76 -1.84
CA ILE A 127 10.74 -27.28 -0.54
C ILE A 127 10.04 -28.63 -0.74
N LYS A 128 10.43 -29.64 0.04
CA LYS A 128 9.88 -31.00 -0.04
C LYS A 128 9.20 -31.39 1.26
N ASN A 129 8.30 -32.37 1.14
CA ASN A 129 7.61 -32.93 2.30
C ASN A 129 8.62 -33.51 3.29
N ASN A 130 8.43 -33.22 4.57
CA ASN A 130 9.32 -33.52 5.69
C ASN A 130 10.67 -32.78 5.70
N ASP A 131 10.87 -31.74 4.87
CA ASP A 131 12.05 -30.88 5.04
C ASP A 131 12.07 -30.28 6.45
N GLU A 132 13.27 -30.16 7.02
CA GLU A 132 13.48 -29.65 8.37
C GLU A 132 14.16 -28.29 8.37
N PHE A 133 13.59 -27.37 9.15
CA PHE A 133 14.11 -26.03 9.41
C PHE A 133 14.26 -25.82 10.92
N ASP A 134 15.12 -24.90 11.32
CA ASP A 134 15.21 -24.51 12.73
C ASP A 134 14.04 -23.60 13.10
N ILE A 135 13.71 -22.67 12.20
CA ILE A 135 12.66 -21.69 12.38
C ILE A 135 11.80 -21.62 11.12
N ILE A 136 10.48 -21.65 11.31
CA ILE A 136 9.50 -21.43 10.24
C ILE A 136 8.71 -20.17 10.57
N ILE A 137 8.72 -19.19 9.67
CA ILE A 137 7.97 -17.94 9.76
C ILE A 137 6.82 -18.00 8.76
N VAL A 138 5.60 -17.84 9.25
CA VAL A 138 4.37 -17.87 8.45
C VAL A 138 3.91 -16.43 8.20
N GLY A 139 4.03 -15.98 6.95
CA GLY A 139 3.75 -14.61 6.53
C GLY A 139 5.03 -13.79 6.35
N CYS A 140 5.16 -13.14 5.19
CA CYS A 140 6.27 -12.28 4.81
C CYS A 140 5.84 -10.79 4.80
N GLY A 141 5.03 -10.40 5.77
CA GLY A 141 4.61 -9.01 5.99
C GLY A 141 5.72 -8.12 6.56
N ALA A 142 5.32 -7.01 7.21
CA ALA A 142 6.23 -6.10 7.90
C ALA A 142 7.15 -6.84 8.89
N SER A 143 6.53 -7.52 9.86
CA SER A 143 7.23 -8.25 10.92
C SER A 143 7.97 -9.47 10.39
N GLY A 144 7.31 -10.30 9.58
CA GLY A 144 7.92 -11.52 9.02
C GLY A 144 9.16 -11.22 8.18
N SER A 145 9.15 -10.15 7.37
CA SER A 145 10.31 -9.74 6.58
C SER A 145 11.49 -9.29 7.44
N ALA A 146 11.24 -8.44 8.44
CA ALA A 146 12.27 -7.95 9.35
C ALA A 146 12.88 -9.08 10.20
N LEU A 147 12.02 -9.93 10.78
CA LEU A 147 12.41 -11.05 11.61
C LEU A 147 13.25 -12.07 10.84
N ALA A 148 12.80 -12.48 9.64
CA ALA A 148 13.54 -13.40 8.80
C ALA A 148 14.93 -12.86 8.44
N ALA A 149 15.02 -11.56 8.19
CA ALA A 149 16.29 -10.93 7.88
C ALA A 149 17.27 -10.93 9.07
N LYS A 150 16.79 -10.78 10.30
CA LYS A 150 17.63 -10.78 11.51
C LYS A 150 18.02 -12.18 11.97
N LEU A 151 17.08 -13.13 11.96
CA LEU A 151 17.35 -14.50 12.37
C LEU A 151 18.30 -15.19 11.39
N SER A 152 18.24 -14.87 10.10
CA SER A 152 19.17 -15.42 9.11
C SER A 152 20.57 -14.84 9.14
N ASP A 153 20.84 -13.78 9.93
CA ASP A 153 22.21 -13.33 10.21
C ASP A 153 22.99 -14.41 10.99
N GLU A 154 22.28 -15.25 11.77
CA GLU A 154 22.84 -16.44 12.41
C GLU A 154 23.01 -17.57 11.39
N LYS A 155 24.22 -17.71 10.85
CA LYS A 155 24.56 -18.68 9.78
C LYS A 155 24.22 -20.15 10.09
N ASN A 156 24.06 -20.50 11.35
CA ASN A 156 23.72 -21.84 11.82
C ASN A 156 22.20 -22.09 11.93
N LEU A 157 21.36 -21.05 11.81
CA LEU A 157 19.90 -21.20 11.83
C LEU A 157 19.37 -21.32 10.40
N LYS A 158 18.71 -22.45 10.10
CA LYS A 158 17.93 -22.63 8.87
C LYS A 158 16.55 -22.02 9.04
N VAL A 159 16.30 -20.93 8.31
CA VAL A 159 15.04 -20.17 8.37
C VAL A 159 14.24 -20.39 7.09
N LEU A 160 12.97 -20.78 7.24
CA LEU A 160 11.99 -20.82 6.16
C LEU A 160 10.94 -19.72 6.36
N VAL A 161 10.63 -18.98 5.30
CA VAL A 161 9.50 -18.05 5.25
C VAL A 161 8.48 -18.58 4.25
N LEU A 162 7.23 -18.70 4.67
CA LEU A 162 6.10 -19.10 3.82
C LEU A 162 5.17 -17.89 3.64
N GLU A 163 5.00 -17.42 2.41
CA GLU A 163 4.11 -16.31 2.06
C GLU A 163 3.01 -16.79 1.11
N ALA A 164 1.76 -16.54 1.46
CA ALA A 164 0.61 -16.94 0.64
C ALA A 164 0.55 -16.19 -0.71
N GLY A 165 1.06 -14.97 -0.75
CA GLY A 165 1.11 -14.13 -1.93
C GLY A 165 2.33 -14.30 -2.82
N GLY A 166 2.29 -13.63 -3.97
CA GLY A 166 3.40 -13.55 -4.92
C GLY A 166 4.30 -12.34 -4.71
N THR A 167 5.08 -12.03 -5.74
CA THR A 167 5.82 -10.77 -5.84
C THR A 167 4.86 -9.60 -6.05
N PRO A 168 5.05 -8.46 -5.37
CA PRO A 168 4.25 -7.26 -5.62
C PRO A 168 4.28 -6.79 -7.08
N LEU A 169 3.15 -6.25 -7.53
CA LEU A 169 2.94 -5.63 -8.83
C LEU A 169 3.71 -4.32 -8.94
N MET A 170 4.13 -3.98 -10.16
CA MET A 170 4.97 -2.81 -10.41
C MET A 170 4.29 -1.50 -10.01
N GLN A 171 2.97 -1.37 -10.17
CA GLN A 171 2.24 -0.16 -9.79
C GLN A 171 2.29 0.12 -8.29
N SER A 172 2.43 -0.92 -7.44
CA SER A 172 2.58 -0.73 -5.99
C SER A 172 3.85 0.04 -5.62
N GLU A 173 4.85 0.05 -6.51
CA GLU A 173 6.13 0.70 -6.28
C GLU A 173 6.08 2.21 -6.45
N ILE A 174 5.05 2.70 -7.14
CA ILE A 174 4.85 4.10 -7.47
C ILE A 174 3.93 4.70 -6.39
N PRO A 175 4.42 5.62 -5.54
CA PRO A 175 3.65 6.16 -4.43
C PRO A 175 2.26 6.70 -4.80
N GLY A 176 2.14 7.40 -5.93
CA GLY A 176 0.86 7.97 -6.38
C GLY A 176 -0.17 6.95 -6.83
N LEU A 177 0.23 5.70 -7.08
CA LEU A 177 -0.65 4.61 -7.53
C LEU A 177 -0.96 3.61 -6.41
N TRP A 178 -0.83 4.02 -5.14
CA TRP A 178 -1.00 3.13 -3.98
C TRP A 178 -2.37 2.44 -3.98
N ALA A 179 -3.45 3.16 -4.36
CA ALA A 179 -4.81 2.64 -4.36
C ALA A 179 -5.08 1.66 -5.51
N ASN A 180 -4.38 1.78 -6.65
CA ASN A 180 -4.54 0.89 -7.81
C ASN A 180 -4.13 -0.58 -7.55
N SER A 181 -3.53 -0.84 -6.39
CA SER A 181 -3.09 -2.16 -5.97
C SER A 181 -4.12 -2.87 -5.09
N ILE A 182 -5.08 -2.13 -4.54
CA ILE A 182 -6.18 -2.63 -3.70
C ILE A 182 -7.16 -3.38 -4.60
N GLY A 183 -7.75 -4.47 -4.09
CA GLY A 183 -8.66 -5.32 -4.87
C GLY A 183 -8.01 -6.19 -5.96
N THR A 184 -6.69 -6.10 -6.17
CA THR A 184 -5.94 -6.98 -7.10
C THR A 184 -5.54 -8.30 -6.43
N GLU A 185 -4.80 -9.17 -7.12
CA GLU A 185 -4.26 -10.42 -6.56
C GLU A 185 -3.31 -10.22 -5.37
N MET A 186 -2.84 -8.99 -5.15
CA MET A 186 -2.02 -8.62 -4.00
C MET A 186 -2.83 -8.28 -2.76
N ASP A 187 -4.15 -8.19 -2.84
CA ASP A 187 -5.03 -7.96 -1.71
C ASP A 187 -5.70 -9.28 -1.32
N TRP A 188 -5.83 -9.52 -0.02
CA TRP A 188 -6.67 -10.59 0.48
C TRP A 188 -8.15 -10.35 0.17
N ASN A 189 -8.55 -9.09 -0.05
CA ASN A 189 -9.92 -8.67 -0.35
C ASN A 189 -10.91 -9.20 0.71
N TYR A 190 -10.49 -9.15 1.98
CA TYR A 190 -11.36 -9.49 3.09
C TYR A 190 -12.50 -8.47 3.20
N LYS A 191 -13.66 -8.94 3.65
CA LYS A 191 -14.81 -8.10 3.97
C LYS A 191 -15.15 -8.23 5.45
N ALA A 192 -15.43 -7.11 6.09
CA ALA A 192 -15.99 -7.11 7.43
C ALA A 192 -17.44 -7.61 7.40
N LYS A 193 -17.89 -8.22 8.49
CA LYS A 193 -19.32 -8.41 8.75
C LYS A 193 -19.99 -7.03 8.86
N GLU A 194 -21.22 -6.94 8.36
CA GLU A 194 -22.05 -5.75 8.49
C GLU A 194 -22.22 -5.35 9.95
N ASP A 195 -22.21 -4.04 10.21
CA ASP A 195 -22.47 -3.41 11.49
C ASP A 195 -23.43 -2.24 11.30
N GLU A 196 -24.44 -2.13 12.15
CA GLU A 196 -25.50 -1.12 12.00
C GLU A 196 -25.07 0.30 12.39
N THR A 197 -23.87 0.49 12.93
CA THR A 197 -23.38 1.78 13.44
C THR A 197 -22.40 2.49 12.51
N PHE A 198 -21.88 1.81 11.47
CA PHE A 198 -20.99 2.39 10.46
C PHE A 198 -21.15 1.69 9.09
N GLY A 199 -20.54 2.25 8.04
CA GLY A 199 -20.45 1.62 6.72
C GLY A 199 -21.77 1.37 5.98
N GLN A 200 -22.87 2.03 6.36
CA GLN A 200 -24.20 1.73 5.82
C GLN A 200 -24.45 2.20 4.38
N SER A 201 -23.60 3.08 3.84
CA SER A 201 -23.60 3.49 2.42
C SER A 201 -22.36 2.98 1.68
N LEU A 202 -21.75 1.91 2.18
CA LEU A 202 -20.75 1.14 1.44
C LEU A 202 -21.43 0.07 0.59
N GLU A 203 -20.74 -0.38 -0.45
CA GLU A 203 -21.23 -1.51 -1.25
C GLU A 203 -21.46 -2.75 -0.38
N ASN A 204 -22.65 -3.33 -0.53
CA ASN A 204 -23.16 -4.43 0.32
C ASN A 204 -23.14 -4.13 1.84
N LYS A 205 -23.10 -2.86 2.24
CA LYS A 205 -23.00 -2.40 3.65
C LYS A 205 -21.83 -3.02 4.42
N CYS A 206 -20.75 -3.31 3.71
CA CYS A 206 -19.59 -3.98 4.27
C CYS A 206 -18.33 -3.15 4.05
N VAL A 207 -17.47 -3.12 5.07
CA VAL A 207 -16.17 -2.47 5.00
C VAL A 207 -15.17 -3.40 4.31
N ASN A 208 -14.46 -2.86 3.30
CA ASN A 208 -13.32 -3.54 2.69
C ASN A 208 -12.14 -3.53 3.66
N ILE A 209 -11.54 -4.69 3.88
CA ILE A 209 -10.38 -4.85 4.76
C ILE A 209 -9.14 -5.08 3.90
N ILE A 210 -8.44 -3.98 3.62
CA ILE A 210 -7.24 -3.99 2.78
C ILE A 210 -6.11 -4.70 3.50
N ARG A 211 -5.69 -5.85 2.98
CA ARG A 211 -4.55 -6.61 3.53
C ARG A 211 -3.69 -7.19 2.42
N GLY A 212 -2.41 -6.84 2.43
CA GLY A 212 -1.47 -7.36 1.45
C GLY A 212 -1.27 -8.89 1.52
N LYS A 213 -1.51 -9.55 0.40
CA LYS A 213 -1.22 -10.94 0.02
C LYS A 213 -0.08 -10.94 -1.01
N CYS A 214 1.12 -10.55 -0.58
CA CYS A 214 2.33 -10.53 -1.39
C CYS A 214 3.57 -10.42 -0.49
N LEU A 215 4.77 -10.61 -1.05
CA LEU A 215 6.01 -10.34 -0.33
C LEU A 215 6.05 -8.88 0.15
N GLY A 216 6.24 -8.68 1.45
CA GLY A 216 6.13 -7.39 2.14
C GLY A 216 4.76 -7.14 2.76
N GLY A 217 3.76 -7.95 2.44
CA GLY A 217 2.39 -7.88 2.95
C GLY A 217 1.78 -6.49 2.77
N THR A 218 1.10 -6.00 3.79
CA THR A 218 0.35 -4.72 3.73
C THR A 218 1.25 -3.49 3.50
N THR A 219 2.56 -3.60 3.72
CA THR A 219 3.50 -2.50 3.40
C THR A 219 3.65 -2.24 1.89
N ALA A 220 3.19 -3.17 1.05
CA ALA A 220 3.07 -2.97 -0.41
C ALA A 220 1.80 -2.20 -0.81
N LEU A 221 0.78 -2.15 0.04
CA LEU A 221 -0.53 -1.52 -0.25
C LEU A 221 -0.77 -0.22 0.52
N ASN A 222 -0.11 -0.02 1.66
CA ASN A 222 -0.37 1.12 2.55
C ASN A 222 0.03 2.49 1.95
N THR A 223 -0.24 3.56 2.69
CA THR A 223 0.12 4.95 2.33
C THR A 223 1.60 5.30 2.55
N MET A 224 2.45 4.34 2.92
CA MET A 224 3.89 4.51 3.21
C MET A 224 4.23 5.44 4.38
N LEU A 225 3.25 6.07 5.02
CA LEU A 225 3.46 6.95 6.15
C LEU A 225 4.27 6.24 7.25
N TYR A 226 5.26 6.94 7.79
CA TYR A 226 6.11 6.43 8.87
C TYR A 226 5.88 7.25 10.13
N ASP A 227 5.40 6.57 11.16
CA ASP A 227 5.08 7.14 12.46
C ASP A 227 5.30 6.07 13.54
N ARG A 228 5.67 6.51 14.75
CA ARG A 228 5.97 5.67 15.91
C ARG A 228 4.92 5.84 17.02
N GLY A 229 3.91 6.69 16.84
CA GLY A 229 2.88 6.95 17.84
C GLY A 229 3.35 7.91 18.92
N ILE A 230 2.64 7.92 20.03
CA ILE A 230 2.87 8.88 21.13
C ILE A 230 3.31 8.18 22.40
N ILE A 231 3.99 8.92 23.28
CA ILE A 231 4.49 8.38 24.54
C ILE A 231 3.39 7.68 25.36
N SER A 232 2.17 8.23 25.36
CA SER A 232 1.04 7.63 26.08
C SER A 232 0.58 6.30 25.51
N ASP A 233 0.86 5.98 24.26
CA ASP A 233 0.60 4.63 23.72
C ASP A 233 1.46 3.61 24.44
N TYR A 234 2.75 3.91 24.65
CA TYR A 234 3.69 3.07 25.38
C TYR A 234 3.38 3.00 26.87
N THR A 235 2.99 4.12 27.49
CA THR A 235 2.58 4.15 28.91
C THR A 235 1.38 3.24 29.19
N LYS A 236 0.48 3.03 28.22
CA LYS A 236 -0.63 2.07 28.35
C LYS A 236 -0.10 0.62 28.47
N PHE A 237 1.01 0.25 27.81
CA PHE A 237 1.64 -1.06 27.99
C PHE A 237 2.17 -1.23 29.41
N GLU A 238 2.87 -0.22 29.94
CA GLU A 238 3.40 -0.25 31.31
C GLU A 238 2.27 -0.37 32.34
N THR A 239 1.18 0.37 32.14
CA THR A 239 -0.01 0.33 33.00
C THR A 239 -0.68 -1.05 32.97
N ALA A 240 -0.59 -1.77 31.84
CA ALA A 240 -1.05 -3.16 31.69
C ALA A 240 -0.05 -4.20 32.25
N GLY A 241 1.06 -3.77 32.87
CA GLY A 241 2.09 -4.65 33.42
C GLY A 241 3.13 -5.15 32.40
N LEU A 242 3.06 -4.70 31.15
CA LEU A 242 3.98 -5.06 30.06
C LEU A 242 5.22 -4.16 30.08
N THR A 243 5.90 -4.15 31.23
CA THR A 243 6.99 -3.22 31.54
C THR A 243 8.20 -3.33 30.61
N LYS A 244 8.42 -4.47 29.92
CA LYS A 244 9.51 -4.58 28.94
C LYS A 244 9.22 -3.84 27.63
N TRP A 245 8.02 -3.30 27.44
CA TRP A 245 7.55 -2.67 26.21
C TRP A 245 7.36 -1.15 26.37
N SER A 246 8.02 -0.54 27.35
CA SER A 246 8.13 0.92 27.49
C SER A 246 8.77 1.55 26.25
N TRP A 247 8.58 2.86 26.07
CA TRP A 247 9.20 3.61 24.97
C TRP A 247 10.73 3.46 24.99
N GLU A 248 11.32 3.54 26.17
CA GLU A 248 12.76 3.41 26.41
C GLU A 248 13.28 2.03 25.99
N ASP A 249 12.54 0.96 26.29
CA ASP A 249 12.92 -0.40 25.92
C ASP A 249 12.87 -0.64 24.41
N VAL A 250 11.92 -0.02 23.72
CA VAL A 250 11.67 -0.28 22.29
C VAL A 250 12.36 0.71 21.35
N LEU A 251 12.80 1.88 21.83
CA LEU A 251 13.47 2.89 21.03
C LEU A 251 14.67 2.34 20.25
N LYS A 252 15.47 1.46 20.87
CA LYS A 252 16.61 0.84 20.20
C LYS A 252 16.20 0.03 18.96
N TYR A 253 15.03 -0.60 18.96
CA TYR A 253 14.52 -1.40 17.86
C TYR A 253 14.01 -0.53 16.70
N TYR A 254 13.35 0.59 17.00
CA TYR A 254 13.04 1.60 15.98
C TYR A 254 14.31 2.11 15.31
N LYS A 255 15.32 2.49 16.11
CA LYS A 255 16.60 3.00 15.61
C LYS A 255 17.33 1.96 14.76
N ARG A 256 17.40 0.70 15.19
CA ARG A 256 18.12 -0.39 14.50
C ARG A 256 17.63 -0.60 13.06
N SER A 257 16.33 -0.51 12.84
CA SER A 257 15.73 -0.71 11.51
C SER A 257 15.80 0.53 10.63
N GLU A 258 15.83 1.73 11.20
CA GLU A 258 15.68 3.00 10.51
C GLU A 258 16.94 3.48 9.75
N ASP A 259 16.73 4.01 8.55
CA ASP A 259 17.67 4.84 7.80
C ASP A 259 17.01 6.20 7.50
N CYS A 260 17.03 7.08 8.50
CA CYS A 260 16.40 8.40 8.46
C CYS A 260 17.23 9.37 7.63
N LYS A 261 16.66 9.85 6.53
CA LYS A 261 17.31 10.79 5.61
C LYS A 261 16.73 12.19 5.65
N PHE A 262 15.61 12.35 6.35
CA PHE A 262 14.94 13.63 6.39
C PHE A 262 15.77 14.65 7.17
N GLU A 263 16.30 15.65 6.45
CA GLU A 263 17.29 16.60 6.98
C GLU A 263 16.82 17.29 8.26
N LYS A 264 15.55 17.72 8.30
CA LYS A 264 14.97 18.40 9.47
C LYS A 264 15.01 17.56 10.74
N ILE A 265 14.81 16.24 10.64
CA ILE A 265 14.95 15.33 11.79
C ILE A 265 16.43 15.12 12.12
N THR A 266 17.25 14.82 11.11
CA THR A 266 18.65 14.41 11.33
C THR A 266 19.58 15.53 11.79
N THR A 267 19.15 16.78 11.66
CA THR A 267 19.88 17.98 12.11
C THR A 267 19.28 18.63 13.35
N HIS A 268 18.12 18.14 13.83
CA HIS A 268 17.49 18.67 15.03
C HIS A 268 18.27 18.30 16.28
N GLU A 269 18.58 19.29 17.13
CA GLU A 269 19.48 19.16 18.27
C GLU A 269 19.10 18.03 19.24
N THR A 270 17.80 17.90 19.54
CA THR A 270 17.29 16.94 20.54
C THR A 270 16.64 15.69 19.96
N VAL A 271 16.21 15.75 18.69
CA VAL A 271 15.40 14.68 18.07
C VAL A 271 16.27 13.76 17.23
N SER A 272 17.36 14.28 16.65
CA SER A 272 18.30 13.47 15.86
C SER A 272 18.83 12.24 16.61
N SER A 273 19.02 12.33 17.94
CA SER A 273 19.46 11.20 18.79
C SER A 273 18.42 10.09 18.96
N LEU A 274 17.15 10.38 18.71
CA LEU A 274 16.04 9.41 18.75
C LEU A 274 15.85 8.68 17.40
N HIS A 275 16.59 9.11 16.37
CA HIS A 275 16.59 8.51 15.05
C HIS A 275 17.95 7.88 14.74
N SER A 276 18.03 7.12 13.65
CA SER A 276 19.27 6.50 13.20
C SER A 276 19.43 6.57 11.69
N LYS A 277 20.68 6.39 11.23
CA LYS A 277 21.06 6.28 9.81
C LYS A 277 21.67 4.90 9.58
N GLY A 278 21.49 4.35 8.38
CA GLY A 278 22.15 3.10 7.97
C GLY A 278 21.37 1.81 8.24
N GLY A 279 20.19 1.88 8.86
CA GLY A 279 19.26 0.76 8.92
C GLY A 279 18.75 0.33 7.53
N LYS A 280 17.92 -0.72 7.50
CA LYS A 280 17.41 -1.28 6.24
C LYS A 280 16.16 -0.55 5.73
N LEU A 281 15.42 0.13 6.61
CA LEU A 281 14.18 0.83 6.33
C LEU A 281 14.45 2.30 6.00
N SER A 282 14.42 2.65 4.72
CA SER A 282 14.63 4.04 4.27
C SER A 282 13.44 4.91 4.68
N VAL A 283 13.67 5.91 5.52
CA VAL A 283 12.67 6.89 5.98
C VAL A 283 13.05 8.27 5.45
N ASP A 284 12.20 8.85 4.61
CA ASP A 284 12.48 10.11 3.93
C ASP A 284 11.19 10.88 3.61
N SER A 285 11.31 12.13 3.21
CA SER A 285 10.20 12.97 2.76
C SER A 285 9.75 12.62 1.34
N PHE A 286 8.44 12.65 1.08
CA PHE A 286 7.91 12.54 -0.27
C PHE A 286 8.50 13.62 -1.20
N ARG A 287 8.83 13.23 -2.43
CA ARG A 287 9.49 14.12 -3.40
C ARG A 287 8.48 14.95 -4.17
N ASN A 288 7.78 15.81 -3.44
CA ASN A 288 6.73 16.67 -3.96
C ASN A 288 7.14 18.15 -3.92
N THR A 289 7.10 18.83 -5.06
CA THR A 289 7.43 20.25 -5.20
C THR A 289 6.21 21.16 -5.33
N ARG A 290 4.99 20.61 -5.28
CA ARG A 290 3.80 21.27 -5.86
C ARG A 290 2.61 21.42 -4.94
N THR A 291 2.57 20.73 -3.80
CA THR A 291 1.58 20.98 -2.75
C THR A 291 2.02 22.10 -1.79
N VAL A 292 3.14 22.77 -2.07
CA VAL A 292 3.74 23.78 -1.18
C VAL A 292 2.80 24.96 -0.98
N GLU A 293 2.18 25.48 -2.05
CA GLU A 293 1.30 26.65 -1.99
C GLU A 293 0.06 26.38 -1.15
N ILE A 294 -0.67 25.30 -1.46
CA ILE A 294 -1.86 24.91 -0.69
C ILE A 294 -1.52 24.58 0.78
N ARG A 295 -0.33 24.02 1.07
CA ARG A 295 0.14 23.81 2.45
C ARG A 295 0.37 25.13 3.21
N GLN A 296 0.78 26.20 2.54
CA GLN A 296 0.86 27.53 3.17
C GLN A 296 -0.53 28.07 3.51
N VAL A 297 -1.53 27.81 2.67
CA VAL A 297 -2.94 28.12 2.98
C VAL A 297 -3.38 27.37 4.24
N TYR A 298 -3.10 26.07 4.33
CA TYR A 298 -3.37 25.30 5.55
C TYR A 298 -2.65 25.86 6.77
N SER A 299 -1.36 26.21 6.66
CA SER A 299 -0.61 26.75 7.80
C SER A 299 -1.27 28.01 8.38
N LYS A 300 -1.76 28.91 7.52
CA LYS A 300 -2.52 30.09 7.93
C LYS A 300 -3.89 29.73 8.51
N ALA A 301 -4.61 28.81 7.88
CA ALA A 301 -5.93 28.35 8.33
C ALA A 301 -5.88 27.66 9.71
N LEU A 302 -4.88 26.81 9.92
CA LEU A 302 -4.64 26.09 11.16
C LEU A 302 -4.39 27.05 12.32
N THR A 303 -3.64 28.13 12.08
CA THR A 303 -3.40 29.18 13.08
C THR A 303 -4.72 29.78 13.58
N ALA A 304 -5.70 29.97 12.68
CA ALA A 304 -7.01 30.52 13.03
C ALA A 304 -7.86 29.59 13.92
N VAL A 305 -7.56 28.28 13.94
CA VAL A 305 -8.22 27.28 14.79
C VAL A 305 -7.31 26.79 15.92
N ASN A 306 -6.28 27.56 16.28
CA ASN A 306 -5.32 27.28 17.36
C ASN A 306 -4.46 26.02 17.17
N TYR A 307 -4.18 25.64 15.92
CA TYR A 307 -3.25 24.57 15.57
C TYR A 307 -2.09 25.08 14.72
N ASN A 308 -0.95 24.39 14.78
CA ASN A 308 0.25 24.77 14.04
C ASN A 308 0.72 23.67 13.10
N THR A 309 1.45 24.08 12.07
CA THR A 309 2.29 23.16 11.29
C THR A 309 3.59 22.89 12.03
N LEU A 310 3.97 21.62 12.18
CA LEU A 310 5.25 21.21 12.75
C LEU A 310 6.21 20.78 11.63
N ASP A 311 7.50 20.76 11.95
CA ASP A 311 8.52 20.27 11.02
C ASP A 311 8.48 18.75 10.83
N PHE A 312 8.13 18.02 11.89
CA PHE A 312 7.98 16.57 11.95
C PHE A 312 7.18 16.19 13.21
N PHE A 313 6.71 14.94 13.27
CA PHE A 313 6.09 14.37 14.46
C PHE A 313 7.16 13.85 15.43
N ASP A 314 6.98 14.14 16.72
CA ASP A 314 7.78 13.60 17.82
C ASP A 314 6.83 12.85 18.77
N VAL A 315 7.29 11.73 19.34
CA VAL A 315 6.52 10.94 20.30
C VAL A 315 6.11 11.75 21.54
N LYS A 316 6.82 12.84 21.83
CA LYS A 316 6.50 13.81 22.90
C LYS A 316 5.60 14.96 22.44
N ASN A 317 5.58 15.27 21.15
CA ASN A 317 4.79 16.36 20.58
C ASN A 317 4.15 15.91 19.26
N HIS A 318 2.93 15.40 19.37
CA HIS A 318 2.19 14.85 18.24
C HIS A 318 1.02 15.75 17.80
N GLN A 319 0.69 16.78 18.58
CA GLN A 319 -0.45 17.66 18.29
C GLN A 319 -0.05 18.74 17.27
N GLY A 320 -0.67 18.71 16.09
CA GLY A 320 -0.35 19.60 14.98
C GLY A 320 -0.32 18.87 13.65
N PHE A 321 0.09 19.59 12.59
CA PHE A 321 0.08 19.08 11.21
C PHE A 321 1.47 19.07 10.60
N VAL A 322 1.85 18.01 9.90
CA VAL A 322 3.18 17.89 9.29
C VAL A 322 3.10 17.41 7.85
N SER A 323 4.14 17.72 7.09
CA SER A 323 4.42 16.94 5.89
C SER A 323 5.13 15.67 6.31
N SER A 324 4.40 14.56 6.37
CA SER A 324 4.88 13.32 6.95
C SER A 324 6.06 12.73 6.19
N VAL A 325 6.93 12.09 6.95
CA VAL A 325 7.96 11.19 6.40
C VAL A 325 7.32 9.86 6.00
N ALA A 326 7.97 9.17 5.08
CA ALA A 326 7.47 7.95 4.49
C ALA A 326 8.58 6.93 4.26
N ILE A 327 8.17 5.67 4.13
CA ILE A 327 9.06 4.54 3.85
C ILE A 327 9.32 4.46 2.34
N ILE A 328 10.20 5.35 1.87
CA ILE A 328 10.50 5.55 0.46
C ILE A 328 12.00 5.73 0.21
N LYS A 329 12.42 5.51 -1.03
CA LYS A 329 13.79 5.75 -1.49
C LYS A 329 13.79 6.22 -2.93
N ASN A 330 14.32 7.42 -3.19
CA ASN A 330 14.41 8.01 -4.52
C ASN A 330 13.05 8.04 -5.25
N GLY A 331 11.98 8.43 -4.56
CA GLY A 331 10.62 8.53 -5.12
C GLY A 331 9.89 7.20 -5.32
N LEU A 332 10.47 6.07 -4.91
CA LEU A 332 9.85 4.74 -4.95
C LEU A 332 9.47 4.28 -3.55
N ARG A 333 8.38 3.52 -3.45
CA ARG A 333 8.04 2.76 -2.24
C ARG A 333 9.16 1.80 -1.85
N VAL A 334 9.38 1.62 -0.56
CA VAL A 334 10.20 0.54 -0.01
C VAL A 334 9.36 -0.30 0.94
N ASN A 335 8.67 -1.32 0.42
CA ASN A 335 7.99 -2.28 1.28
C ASN A 335 8.98 -3.15 2.09
N ALA A 336 8.47 -3.86 3.08
CA ALA A 336 9.30 -4.59 4.05
C ALA A 336 10.15 -5.70 3.40
N ALA A 337 9.62 -6.49 2.47
CA ALA A 337 10.41 -7.51 1.80
C ALA A 337 11.58 -6.88 1.01
N LYS A 338 11.35 -5.74 0.36
CA LYS A 338 12.41 -4.99 -0.32
C LYS A 338 13.44 -4.41 0.66
N ALA A 339 12.99 -3.82 1.77
CA ALA A 339 13.89 -3.27 2.79
C ALA A 339 14.80 -4.36 3.37
N PHE A 340 14.20 -5.46 3.82
CA PHE A 340 14.88 -6.43 4.68
C PHE A 340 15.45 -7.64 3.92
N LEU A 341 14.77 -8.08 2.85
CA LEU A 341 15.03 -9.35 2.20
C LEU A 341 15.59 -9.25 0.78
N ARG A 342 15.70 -8.06 0.17
CA ARG A 342 16.22 -7.92 -1.22
C ARG A 342 17.55 -8.65 -1.50
N ASN A 343 18.40 -8.84 -0.49
CA ASN A 343 19.67 -9.57 -0.60
C ASN A 343 19.61 -11.00 -0.02
N ALA A 344 18.43 -11.56 0.22
CA ALA A 344 18.23 -12.88 0.82
C ALA A 344 18.90 -14.00 0.02
N ASP A 345 18.96 -13.89 -1.31
CA ASP A 345 19.60 -14.88 -2.19
C ASP A 345 21.10 -15.10 -1.91
N LYS A 346 21.74 -14.17 -1.20
CA LYS A 346 23.13 -14.29 -0.76
C LYS A 346 23.28 -15.14 0.50
N ARG A 347 22.17 -15.59 1.12
CA ARG A 347 22.13 -16.33 2.38
C ARG A 347 21.66 -17.76 2.11
N TYR A 348 22.57 -18.73 2.26
CA TYR A 348 22.26 -20.14 2.02
C TYR A 348 21.31 -20.75 3.08
N ASN A 349 21.20 -20.11 4.25
CA ASN A 349 20.41 -20.55 5.39
C ASN A 349 19.01 -19.94 5.46
N LEU A 350 18.64 -19.09 4.50
CA LEU A 350 17.30 -18.48 4.39
C LEU A 350 16.62 -18.96 3.11
N ARG A 351 15.41 -19.51 3.23
CA ARG A 351 14.55 -19.83 2.08
C ARG A 351 13.24 -19.06 2.19
N ILE A 352 12.82 -18.45 1.09
CA ILE A 352 11.55 -17.74 0.98
C ILE A 352 10.70 -18.45 -0.05
N SER A 353 9.53 -18.91 0.36
CA SER A 353 8.58 -19.65 -0.45
C SER A 353 7.36 -18.77 -0.69
N ALA A 354 7.23 -18.23 -1.90
CA ALA A 354 6.05 -17.45 -2.29
C ALA A 354 4.90 -18.37 -2.70
N LYS A 355 3.68 -17.83 -2.80
CA LYS A 355 2.46 -18.57 -3.16
C LYS A 355 2.30 -19.86 -2.35
N SER A 356 2.62 -19.79 -1.06
CA SER A 356 2.64 -20.90 -0.11
C SER A 356 1.64 -20.63 1.01
N PHE A 357 0.44 -21.19 0.87
CA PHE A 357 -0.67 -20.93 1.78
C PHE A 357 -0.65 -21.94 2.93
N VAL A 358 -0.28 -21.47 4.13
CA VAL A 358 -0.27 -22.31 5.33
C VAL A 358 -1.70 -22.59 5.77
N LYS A 359 -2.01 -23.88 5.98
CA LYS A 359 -3.34 -24.35 6.40
C LYS A 359 -3.43 -24.55 7.90
N LYS A 360 -2.36 -25.04 8.55
CA LYS A 360 -2.31 -25.23 10.01
C LYS A 360 -0.89 -25.39 10.53
N VAL A 361 -0.72 -25.13 11.82
CA VAL A 361 0.43 -25.53 12.63
C VAL A 361 0.24 -26.99 13.05
N LEU A 362 1.33 -27.77 12.99
CA LEU A 362 1.36 -29.16 13.40
C LEU A 362 1.86 -29.26 14.84
N PHE A 363 1.20 -30.09 15.66
CA PHE A 363 1.51 -30.27 17.07
C PHE A 363 1.83 -31.72 17.43
N GLU A 364 2.79 -31.89 18.34
CA GLU A 364 2.96 -33.09 19.18
C GLU A 364 2.61 -32.67 20.61
N ASP A 365 1.49 -33.17 21.14
CA ASP A 365 0.82 -32.65 22.34
C ASP A 365 0.59 -31.13 22.24
N LYS A 366 1.40 -30.33 22.94
CA LYS A 366 1.33 -28.86 22.95
C LYS A 366 2.54 -28.19 22.30
N LYS A 367 3.45 -28.97 21.73
CA LYS A 367 4.65 -28.48 21.05
C LYS A 367 4.38 -28.29 19.57
N ALA A 368 4.58 -27.07 19.06
CA ALA A 368 4.55 -26.81 17.62
C ALA A 368 5.80 -27.43 16.96
N VAL A 369 5.59 -28.39 16.07
CA VAL A 369 6.65 -29.18 15.43
C VAL A 369 6.77 -28.92 13.94
N GLY A 370 5.92 -28.07 13.36
CA GLY A 370 5.93 -27.82 11.93
C GLY A 370 4.67 -27.11 11.44
N VAL A 371 4.52 -27.07 10.12
CA VAL A 371 3.33 -26.53 9.46
C VAL A 371 2.96 -27.39 8.25
N GLU A 372 1.66 -27.40 7.93
CA GLU A 372 1.12 -27.92 6.68
C GLU A 372 0.70 -26.74 5.81
N PHE A 373 1.11 -26.76 4.55
CA PHE A 373 0.82 -25.68 3.60
C PHE A 373 0.60 -26.22 2.19
N GLU A 374 -0.12 -25.46 1.39
CA GLU A 374 -0.25 -25.68 -0.05
C GLU A 374 0.75 -24.83 -0.81
N ASN A 375 1.55 -25.44 -1.68
CA ASN A 375 2.58 -24.74 -2.45
C ASN A 375 2.02 -24.06 -3.72
N SER A 376 2.90 -23.44 -4.51
CA SER A 376 2.53 -22.67 -5.70
C SER A 376 1.86 -23.47 -6.83
N ILE A 377 1.87 -24.80 -6.76
CA ILE A 377 1.26 -25.71 -7.75
C ILE A 377 0.12 -26.54 -7.16
N GLY A 378 -0.33 -26.24 -5.94
CA GLY A 378 -1.46 -26.90 -5.30
C GLY A 378 -1.13 -28.19 -4.54
N GLU A 379 0.16 -28.51 -4.34
CA GLU A 379 0.55 -29.68 -3.54
C GLU A 379 0.55 -29.34 -2.05
N VAL A 380 -0.04 -30.22 -1.24
CA VAL A 380 0.01 -30.14 0.22
C VAL A 380 1.32 -30.72 0.72
N ILE A 381 2.09 -29.89 1.43
CA ILE A 381 3.41 -30.20 1.96
C ILE A 381 3.40 -29.97 3.48
N GLN A 382 4.02 -30.88 4.22
CA GLN A 382 4.35 -30.71 5.63
C GLN A 382 5.84 -30.50 5.79
N VAL A 383 6.23 -29.52 6.60
CA VAL A 383 7.64 -29.25 6.95
C VAL A 383 7.78 -29.16 8.46
N LYS A 384 8.96 -29.53 8.97
CA LYS A 384 9.23 -29.62 10.41
C LYS A 384 10.05 -28.44 10.90
N SER A 385 9.73 -27.97 12.10
CA SER A 385 10.50 -26.99 12.85
C SER A 385 11.22 -27.67 14.02
N LYS A 386 12.52 -27.41 14.17
CA LYS A 386 13.32 -27.92 15.30
C LYS A 386 13.19 -27.05 16.53
N LYS A 387 12.92 -25.75 16.36
CA LYS A 387 12.92 -24.76 17.44
C LYS A 387 11.58 -24.05 17.54
N ASN A 388 11.24 -23.22 16.56
CA ASN A 388 10.06 -22.36 16.63
C ASN A 388 9.26 -22.35 15.32
N VAL A 389 7.94 -22.37 15.44
CA VAL A 389 7.01 -21.87 14.43
C VAL A 389 6.57 -20.48 14.87
N ILE A 390 6.62 -19.52 13.95
CA ILE A 390 6.33 -18.11 14.23
C ILE A 390 5.25 -17.63 13.28
N LEU A 391 4.14 -17.18 13.82
CA LEU A 391 3.05 -16.59 13.04
C LEU A 391 3.31 -15.09 12.89
N SER A 392 3.40 -14.66 11.63
CA SER A 392 3.55 -13.27 11.19
C SER A 392 2.55 -12.94 10.07
N ALA A 393 1.37 -13.55 10.12
CA ALA A 393 0.29 -13.42 9.15
C ALA A 393 -0.62 -12.19 9.43
N GLY A 394 -0.27 -11.42 10.46
CA GLY A 394 -0.92 -10.17 10.85
C GLY A 394 -2.27 -10.37 11.54
N PRO A 395 -3.00 -9.28 11.82
CA PRO A 395 -4.16 -9.23 12.72
C PRO A 395 -5.39 -10.02 12.28
N ILE A 396 -5.36 -10.64 11.09
CA ILE A 396 -6.45 -11.50 10.61
C ILE A 396 -5.92 -12.94 10.43
N GLY A 397 -4.79 -13.10 9.74
CA GLY A 397 -4.23 -14.41 9.43
C GLY A 397 -3.68 -15.15 10.65
N SER A 398 -3.02 -14.46 11.59
CA SER A 398 -2.44 -15.09 12.77
C SER A 398 -3.48 -15.70 13.72
N PRO A 399 -4.53 -14.98 14.16
CA PRO A 399 -5.59 -15.61 14.98
C PRO A 399 -6.36 -16.69 14.21
N LYS A 400 -6.62 -16.49 12.91
CA LYS A 400 -7.24 -17.51 12.06
C LYS A 400 -6.45 -18.82 12.09
N LEU A 401 -5.13 -18.75 11.89
CA LEU A 401 -4.25 -19.92 11.92
C LEU A 401 -4.19 -20.58 13.31
N LEU A 402 -4.21 -19.80 14.39
CA LEU A 402 -4.30 -20.36 15.75
C LEU A 402 -5.59 -21.18 15.92
N LEU A 403 -6.74 -20.61 15.54
CA LEU A 403 -8.05 -21.28 15.61
C LEU A 403 -8.06 -22.57 14.78
N GLU A 404 -7.58 -22.51 13.54
CA GLU A 404 -7.51 -23.67 12.63
C GLU A 404 -6.55 -24.76 13.10
N SER A 405 -5.59 -24.40 13.94
CA SER A 405 -4.61 -25.32 14.50
C SER A 405 -5.00 -25.85 15.89
N GLY A 406 -6.22 -25.56 16.37
CA GLY A 406 -6.73 -26.06 17.65
C GLY A 406 -6.34 -25.23 18.86
N VAL A 407 -5.88 -23.99 18.68
CA VAL A 407 -5.59 -23.04 19.76
C VAL A 407 -6.67 -21.95 19.77
N GLY A 408 -7.58 -22.00 20.73
CA GLY A 408 -8.74 -21.09 20.74
C GLY A 408 -9.86 -21.47 21.71
N PRO A 409 -11.03 -20.82 21.62
CA PRO A 409 -12.17 -21.14 22.48
C PRO A 409 -12.67 -22.56 22.24
N LYS A 410 -12.68 -23.38 23.28
CA LYS A 410 -13.06 -24.81 23.20
C LYS A 410 -14.43 -25.00 22.53
N SER A 411 -15.43 -24.20 22.92
CA SER A 411 -16.78 -24.29 22.38
C SER A 411 -16.85 -24.05 20.87
N LEU A 412 -16.07 -23.10 20.35
CA LEU A 412 -15.96 -22.81 18.92
C LEU A 412 -15.29 -23.98 18.19
N LEU A 413 -14.14 -24.43 18.69
CA LEU A 413 -13.37 -25.51 18.07
C LEU A 413 -14.16 -26.82 18.02
N ASP A 414 -14.83 -27.19 19.13
CA ASP A 414 -15.69 -28.36 19.21
C ASP A 414 -16.84 -28.27 18.18
N SER A 415 -17.45 -27.08 17.99
CA SER A 415 -18.52 -26.88 17.00
C SER A 415 -18.08 -27.03 15.55
N LEU A 416 -16.79 -26.82 15.27
CA LEU A 416 -16.18 -26.95 13.95
C LEU A 416 -15.54 -28.33 13.73
N GLY A 417 -15.49 -29.17 14.76
CA GLY A 417 -14.81 -30.46 14.73
C GLY A 417 -13.28 -30.35 14.70
N ILE A 418 -12.73 -29.24 15.18
CA ILE A 418 -11.27 -29.02 15.28
C ILE A 418 -10.79 -29.57 16.62
N PRO A 419 -9.83 -30.51 16.66
CA PRO A 419 -9.26 -30.98 17.91
C PRO A 419 -8.61 -29.86 18.71
N VAL A 420 -8.98 -29.73 19.98
CA VAL A 420 -8.42 -28.70 20.87
C VAL A 420 -7.02 -29.11 21.34
N VAL A 421 -6.03 -28.28 21.00
CA VAL A 421 -4.64 -28.36 21.49
C VAL A 421 -4.49 -27.55 22.77
N VAL A 422 -4.94 -26.29 22.74
CA VAL A 422 -4.97 -25.38 23.88
C VAL A 422 -6.27 -24.60 23.87
N GLU A 423 -6.97 -24.62 25.00
CA GLU A 423 -8.10 -23.72 25.21
C GLU A 423 -7.59 -22.32 25.56
N ASN A 424 -7.92 -21.33 24.73
CA ASN A 424 -7.66 -19.92 24.99
C ASN A 424 -8.82 -19.09 24.42
N ASN A 425 -9.61 -18.48 25.32
CA ASN A 425 -10.80 -17.72 24.94
C ASN A 425 -10.51 -16.33 24.36
N ASN A 426 -9.24 -15.89 24.37
CA ASN A 426 -8.81 -14.58 23.90
C ASN A 426 -8.38 -14.57 22.43
N VAL A 427 -8.17 -15.75 21.82
CA VAL A 427 -7.74 -15.84 20.41
C VAL A 427 -8.80 -15.20 19.51
N GLY A 428 -8.35 -14.20 18.74
CA GLY A 428 -9.19 -13.45 17.81
C GLY A 428 -9.93 -12.26 18.43
N LEU A 429 -9.98 -12.11 19.76
CA LEU A 429 -10.65 -10.96 20.40
C LEU A 429 -9.78 -9.69 20.33
N ASN A 430 -10.34 -8.53 20.72
CA ASN A 430 -9.61 -7.26 20.80
C ASN A 430 -9.10 -6.76 19.43
N LEU A 431 -9.84 -7.00 18.34
CA LEU A 431 -9.52 -6.39 17.04
C LEU A 431 -9.74 -4.88 17.14
N GLN A 432 -8.65 -4.11 17.06
CA GLN A 432 -8.70 -2.65 17.03
C GLN A 432 -8.30 -2.13 15.66
N ALA A 433 -8.97 -1.08 15.22
CA ALA A 433 -8.69 -0.29 14.03
C ALA A 433 -9.21 1.13 14.25
N HIS A 434 -8.75 2.09 13.46
CA HIS A 434 -9.29 3.46 13.49
C HIS A 434 -10.52 3.56 12.58
N PRO A 435 -11.72 3.87 13.10
CA PRO A 435 -12.83 4.31 12.27
C PRO A 435 -12.46 5.62 11.58
N ASN A 436 -12.68 5.70 10.28
CA ASN A 436 -12.34 6.86 9.46
C ASN A 436 -13.59 7.35 8.72
N PHE A 437 -14.10 8.49 9.14
CA PHE A 437 -15.23 9.15 8.49
C PHE A 437 -14.73 9.94 7.28
N LEU A 438 -15.24 9.59 6.08
CA LEU A 438 -14.83 10.18 4.80
C LEU A 438 -15.93 11.02 4.13
N GLY A 439 -16.92 11.49 4.91
CA GLY A 439 -18.12 12.17 4.39
C GLY A 439 -18.01 13.68 4.17
N ILE A 440 -16.87 14.33 4.46
CA ILE A 440 -16.72 15.77 4.23
C ILE A 440 -16.12 16.02 2.85
N VAL A 441 -16.97 16.47 1.92
CA VAL A 441 -16.58 16.94 0.60
C VAL A 441 -16.50 18.47 0.61
N VAL A 442 -15.40 19.03 0.13
CA VAL A 442 -15.22 20.47 -0.06
C VAL A 442 -14.90 20.72 -1.52
N LYS A 443 -15.67 21.58 -2.19
CA LYS A 443 -15.33 22.09 -3.53
C LYS A 443 -14.72 23.48 -3.46
N PHE A 444 -13.91 23.82 -4.45
CA PHE A 444 -13.28 25.14 -4.58
C PHE A 444 -13.68 25.81 -5.90
N GLU A 445 -14.01 27.10 -5.85
CA GLU A 445 -14.32 27.91 -7.04
C GLU A 445 -13.06 28.30 -7.83
N MET A 446 -11.90 28.34 -7.17
CA MET A 446 -10.61 28.60 -7.81
C MET A 446 -9.63 27.49 -7.46
N GLN A 447 -8.90 26.96 -8.46
CA GLN A 447 -7.94 25.87 -8.29
C GLN A 447 -6.82 26.22 -7.29
N PRO A 448 -6.78 25.60 -6.10
CA PRO A 448 -5.67 25.80 -5.16
C PRO A 448 -4.41 24.99 -5.52
N ILE A 449 -4.52 24.02 -6.44
CA ILE A 449 -3.40 23.23 -6.94
C ILE A 449 -3.43 23.22 -8.47
N LYS A 450 -2.28 23.42 -9.11
CA LYS A 450 -2.15 23.36 -10.57
C LYS A 450 -2.49 21.96 -11.10
N SER A 451 -3.38 21.88 -12.09
CA SER A 451 -3.67 20.65 -12.85
C SER A 451 -2.52 20.25 -13.80
N TYR A 452 -2.42 18.95 -14.09
CA TYR A 452 -1.42 18.34 -14.97
C TYR A 452 -2.06 17.38 -15.95
N SER A 453 -1.55 17.37 -17.19
CA SER A 453 -1.84 16.26 -18.08
C SER A 453 -1.15 14.98 -17.60
N ILE A 454 -1.77 13.82 -17.88
CA ILE A 454 -1.19 12.50 -17.59
C ILE A 454 0.23 12.38 -18.14
N SER A 455 0.46 12.90 -19.35
CA SER A 455 1.77 12.86 -20.01
C SER A 455 2.84 13.65 -19.23
N GLU A 456 2.50 14.82 -18.68
CA GLU A 456 3.44 15.61 -17.87
C GLU A 456 3.79 14.90 -16.56
N MET A 457 2.80 14.31 -15.88
CA MET A 457 3.03 13.57 -14.64
C MET A 457 3.97 12.38 -14.85
N VAL A 458 3.70 11.58 -15.88
CA VAL A 458 4.51 10.40 -16.22
C VAL A 458 5.92 10.82 -16.63
N PHE A 459 6.03 11.83 -17.50
CA PHE A 459 7.32 12.32 -17.97
C PHE A 459 8.20 12.83 -16.82
N GLU A 460 7.65 13.65 -15.93
CA GLU A 460 8.39 14.14 -14.78
C GLU A 460 8.81 13.01 -13.85
N TYR A 461 7.90 12.07 -13.56
CA TYR A 461 8.20 10.96 -12.67
C TYR A 461 9.34 10.10 -13.23
N LEU A 462 9.30 9.74 -14.51
CA LEU A 462 10.35 8.95 -15.15
C LEU A 462 11.70 9.68 -15.17
N MET A 463 11.71 11.00 -15.41
CA MET A 463 12.95 11.76 -15.56
C MET A 463 13.55 12.21 -14.23
N LYS A 464 12.73 12.48 -13.21
CA LYS A 464 13.16 13.13 -11.96
C LYS A 464 12.78 12.36 -10.71
N HIS A 465 11.86 11.41 -10.80
CA HIS A 465 11.22 10.76 -9.66
C HIS A 465 10.64 11.79 -8.68
N THR A 466 9.95 12.79 -9.22
CA THR A 466 9.24 13.86 -8.52
C THR A 466 7.83 14.02 -9.10
N GLY A 467 7.03 14.89 -8.49
CA GLY A 467 5.69 15.24 -8.98
C GLY A 467 4.59 14.34 -8.38
N PRO A 468 3.37 14.39 -8.94
CA PRO A 468 2.18 13.74 -8.35
C PRO A 468 2.33 12.23 -8.13
N LEU A 469 3.08 11.54 -9.00
CA LEU A 469 3.32 10.09 -8.87
C LEU A 469 4.36 9.71 -7.80
N ALA A 470 5.17 10.67 -7.30
CA ALA A 470 6.19 10.45 -6.28
C ALA A 470 5.70 10.72 -4.84
N THR A 471 4.38 10.87 -4.65
CA THR A 471 3.72 11.17 -3.38
C THR A 471 2.35 10.52 -3.32
N ILE A 472 1.72 10.47 -2.14
CA ILE A 472 0.33 10.05 -1.93
C ILE A 472 -0.66 11.24 -2.00
N GLY A 473 -0.37 12.24 -2.83
CA GLY A 473 -1.15 13.49 -2.87
C GLY A 473 -1.08 14.30 -1.56
N LEU A 474 -2.17 15.01 -1.23
CA LEU A 474 -2.26 15.84 -0.02
C LEU A 474 -2.37 15.01 1.27
N CYS A 475 -2.60 13.69 1.18
CA CYS A 475 -2.67 12.80 2.33
C CYS A 475 -1.32 12.71 3.08
N SER A 476 -0.23 13.04 2.37
CA SER A 476 1.10 13.25 2.97
C SER A 476 1.19 14.43 3.93
N PHE A 477 0.19 15.31 3.94
CA PHE A 477 0.03 16.38 4.92
C PHE A 477 -1.14 16.03 5.83
N THR A 478 -0.82 15.55 7.03
CA THR A 478 -1.79 15.05 8.02
C THR A 478 -1.49 15.67 9.37
N GLY A 479 -2.47 15.64 10.28
CA GLY A 479 -2.29 16.15 11.62
C GLY A 479 -3.13 15.44 12.65
N PHE A 480 -2.68 15.51 13.89
CA PHE A 480 -3.39 15.00 15.04
C PHE A 480 -3.91 16.16 15.88
N ILE A 481 -5.17 16.05 16.28
CA ILE A 481 -5.86 17.06 17.09
C ILE A 481 -6.42 16.40 18.34
N ASP A 482 -6.44 17.19 19.41
CA ASP A 482 -7.07 16.89 20.68
C ASP A 482 -8.36 17.70 20.73
N ILE A 483 -9.49 17.04 20.50
CA ILE A 483 -10.76 17.73 20.30
C ILE A 483 -11.32 18.30 21.62
N ASP A 484 -10.98 17.68 22.74
CA ASP A 484 -11.49 18.02 24.08
C ASP A 484 -10.49 18.81 24.93
N GLY A 485 -9.24 18.98 24.48
CA GLY A 485 -8.21 19.76 25.19
C GLY A 485 -7.59 19.02 26.38
N ASN A 486 -7.58 17.68 26.34
CA ASN A 486 -7.05 16.81 27.41
C ASN A 486 -5.54 16.56 27.33
N GLY A 487 -4.86 17.10 26.33
CA GLY A 487 -3.41 16.97 26.07
C GLY A 487 -3.01 15.71 25.31
N ILE A 488 -3.96 14.87 24.89
CA ILE A 488 -3.72 13.64 24.12
C ILE A 488 -4.59 13.70 22.86
N PRO A 489 -4.00 13.64 21.66
CA PRO A 489 -4.79 13.62 20.44
C PRO A 489 -5.71 12.40 20.37
N ASP A 490 -6.94 12.62 19.95
CA ASP A 490 -7.96 11.59 19.78
C ASP A 490 -8.49 11.51 18.33
N ILE A 491 -8.09 12.46 17.49
CA ILE A 491 -8.46 12.53 16.07
C ILE A 491 -7.22 12.72 15.20
N GLN A 492 -7.13 11.97 14.11
CA GLN A 492 -6.23 12.24 13.00
C GLN A 492 -7.02 12.77 11.81
N ILE A 493 -6.52 13.83 11.19
CA ILE A 493 -7.09 14.45 10.00
C ILE A 493 -6.26 14.06 8.78
N LEU A 494 -6.93 13.48 7.79
CA LEU A 494 -6.37 13.09 6.50
C LEU A 494 -6.98 13.96 5.39
N PHE A 495 -6.16 14.38 4.44
CA PHE A 495 -6.62 15.24 3.34
C PHE A 495 -6.40 14.55 2.00
N TYR A 496 -7.47 14.34 1.26
CA TYR A 496 -7.41 13.87 -0.13
C TYR A 496 -7.82 15.03 -1.03
N TYR A 497 -7.04 15.28 -2.07
CA TYR A 497 -7.29 16.37 -2.99
C TYR A 497 -7.29 15.82 -4.41
N TYR A 498 -8.26 16.25 -5.19
CA TYR A 498 -8.45 15.86 -6.57
C TYR A 498 -8.66 17.12 -7.40
N SER A 499 -8.01 17.16 -8.56
CA SER A 499 -8.23 18.25 -9.50
C SER A 499 -9.60 18.06 -10.18
N GLU A 500 -10.17 19.11 -10.77
CA GLU A 500 -11.32 19.00 -11.68
C GLU A 500 -11.10 17.88 -12.71
N ASP A 501 -12.11 17.03 -12.90
CA ASP A 501 -12.06 15.85 -13.79
C ASP A 501 -10.86 14.91 -13.50
N ASP A 502 -10.65 14.55 -12.23
CA ASP A 502 -9.54 13.67 -11.83
C ASP A 502 -9.82 12.21 -12.22
N THR A 503 -9.33 11.84 -13.40
CA THR A 503 -9.47 10.47 -13.92
C THR A 503 -8.36 9.51 -13.50
N VAL A 504 -7.39 9.95 -12.69
CA VAL A 504 -6.16 9.18 -12.41
C VAL A 504 -6.16 8.60 -11.01
N PHE A 505 -6.42 9.44 -10.00
CA PHE A 505 -6.30 9.09 -8.60
C PHE A 505 -7.66 8.81 -7.98
N MET A 506 -8.66 9.67 -8.25
CA MET A 506 -9.97 9.58 -7.61
C MET A 506 -10.65 8.22 -7.82
N PRO A 507 -10.76 7.66 -9.04
CA PRO A 507 -11.52 6.43 -9.25
C PRO A 507 -10.99 5.26 -8.42
N SER A 508 -9.66 5.08 -8.39
CA SER A 508 -9.02 4.02 -7.61
C SER A 508 -9.15 4.22 -6.09
N GLN A 509 -9.22 5.46 -5.61
CA GLN A 509 -9.35 5.76 -4.19
C GLN A 509 -10.80 5.58 -3.73
N LEU A 510 -11.79 6.01 -4.52
CA LEU A 510 -13.21 5.77 -4.24
C LEU A 510 -13.54 4.28 -4.25
N ASP A 511 -13.00 3.52 -5.21
CA ASP A 511 -13.13 2.05 -5.26
C ASP A 511 -12.54 1.39 -3.99
N ALA A 512 -11.37 1.86 -3.55
CA ALA A 512 -10.76 1.39 -2.30
C ALA A 512 -11.60 1.73 -1.05
N PHE A 513 -12.31 2.86 -1.04
CA PHE A 513 -13.23 3.24 0.04
C PHE A 513 -14.54 2.45 0.01
N ASN A 514 -14.88 1.84 -1.12
CA ASN A 514 -16.06 0.98 -1.28
C ASN A 514 -17.39 1.71 -1.06
N PHE A 515 -17.48 3.00 -1.38
CA PHE A 515 -18.75 3.72 -1.36
C PHE A 515 -19.71 3.14 -2.40
N ASN A 516 -21.01 3.13 -2.08
CA ASN A 516 -22.00 2.69 -3.04
C ASN A 516 -22.16 3.64 -4.24
N ASP A 517 -22.78 3.17 -5.31
CA ASP A 517 -22.96 3.95 -6.55
C ASP A 517 -23.55 5.35 -6.28
N ASN A 518 -24.59 5.47 -5.44
CA ASN A 518 -25.23 6.76 -5.13
C ASN A 518 -24.26 7.77 -4.48
N ILE A 519 -23.37 7.33 -3.59
CA ILE A 519 -22.38 8.22 -2.97
C ILE A 519 -21.24 8.52 -3.95
N THR A 520 -20.78 7.51 -4.67
CA THR A 520 -19.68 7.62 -5.64
C THR A 520 -20.05 8.59 -6.78
N GLU A 521 -21.24 8.45 -7.37
CA GLU A 521 -21.73 9.33 -8.44
C GLU A 521 -21.81 10.80 -7.96
N GLN A 522 -22.34 11.06 -6.76
CA GLN A 522 -22.39 12.42 -6.22
C GLN A 522 -21.00 13.05 -6.08
N ILE A 523 -19.99 12.30 -5.64
CA ILE A 523 -18.62 12.82 -5.50
C ILE A 523 -18.02 13.10 -6.88
N ILE A 524 -18.24 12.22 -7.85
CA ILE A 524 -17.78 12.39 -9.24
C ILE A 524 -18.45 13.61 -9.88
N ASP A 525 -19.78 13.74 -9.79
CA ASP A 525 -20.53 14.87 -10.33
C ASP A 525 -20.04 16.22 -9.77
N ILE A 526 -19.67 16.28 -8.49
CA ILE A 526 -19.08 17.50 -7.90
C ILE A 526 -17.68 17.75 -8.51
N ASN A 527 -16.88 16.70 -8.74
CA ASN A 527 -15.52 16.82 -9.27
C ASN A 527 -15.44 17.13 -10.76
N ASP A 528 -16.42 16.72 -11.55
CA ASP A 528 -16.48 17.00 -12.99
C ASP A 528 -16.41 18.50 -13.30
N GLU A 529 -16.87 19.34 -12.38
CA GLU A 529 -16.88 20.80 -12.54
C GLU A 529 -16.01 21.55 -11.52
N ASN A 530 -15.35 20.85 -10.58
CA ASN A 530 -14.62 21.50 -9.49
C ASN A 530 -13.40 20.70 -9.03
N ASP A 531 -12.36 21.42 -8.60
CA ASP A 531 -11.37 20.85 -7.69
C ASP A 531 -12.08 20.50 -6.37
N ILE A 532 -11.90 19.26 -5.91
CA ILE A 532 -12.51 18.81 -4.65
C ILE A 532 -11.46 18.31 -3.65
N LYS A 533 -11.88 18.34 -2.39
CA LYS A 533 -11.17 17.74 -1.29
C LYS A 533 -12.10 16.83 -0.50
N LEU A 534 -11.64 15.63 -0.21
CA LEU A 534 -12.23 14.78 0.82
C LEU A 534 -11.41 14.91 2.11
N ILE A 535 -12.07 15.16 3.23
CA ILE A 535 -11.44 15.25 4.54
C ILE A 535 -11.81 14.01 5.34
N GLY A 536 -10.79 13.18 5.61
CA GLY A 536 -10.92 12.03 6.50
C GLY A 536 -10.72 12.45 7.95
N ILE A 537 -11.64 12.01 8.81
CA ILE A 537 -11.56 12.14 10.27
C ILE A 537 -11.44 10.75 10.86
N SER A 538 -10.22 10.40 11.29
CA SER A 538 -9.90 9.11 11.89
C SER A 538 -9.94 9.20 13.42
N LEU A 539 -10.75 8.35 14.06
CA LEU A 539 -10.84 8.25 15.51
C LEU A 539 -9.74 7.35 16.07
N LEU A 540 -8.91 7.90 16.97
CA LEU A 540 -7.71 7.23 17.47
C LEU A 540 -7.98 6.25 18.61
N SER A 541 -9.04 6.47 19.38
CA SER A 541 -9.37 5.68 20.57
C SER A 541 -10.86 5.31 20.63
N PRO A 542 -11.35 4.46 19.70
CA PRO A 542 -12.73 3.96 19.73
C PRO A 542 -13.02 3.17 21.02
N LYS A 543 -14.26 3.23 21.52
CA LYS A 543 -14.61 2.56 22.80
C LYS A 543 -14.72 1.05 22.70
N ASN A 544 -15.20 0.56 21.56
CA ASN A 544 -15.46 -0.86 21.36
C ASN A 544 -14.39 -1.49 20.46
N THR A 545 -14.07 -2.75 20.75
CA THR A 545 -13.14 -3.56 19.97
C THR A 545 -13.87 -4.70 19.31
N GLY A 546 -13.39 -5.11 18.15
CA GLY A 546 -13.92 -6.21 17.37
C GLY A 546 -13.34 -7.58 17.71
N LYS A 547 -13.56 -8.53 16.81
CA LYS A 547 -12.99 -9.88 16.86
C LYS A 547 -12.83 -10.50 15.47
N VAL A 548 -11.97 -11.51 15.41
CA VAL A 548 -11.78 -12.42 14.28
C VAL A 548 -12.10 -13.83 14.74
N THR A 549 -13.07 -14.49 14.11
CA THR A 549 -13.36 -15.91 14.31
C THR A 549 -13.28 -16.62 12.96
N ILE A 550 -13.57 -17.92 12.92
CA ILE A 550 -13.57 -18.72 11.69
C ILE A 550 -14.92 -19.41 11.50
N LYS A 551 -15.26 -19.65 10.23
CA LYS A 551 -16.35 -20.55 9.82
C LYS A 551 -15.82 -21.53 8.80
N LYS A 552 -16.43 -22.70 8.75
CA LYS A 552 -16.14 -23.72 7.74
C LYS A 552 -16.72 -23.29 6.38
N THR A 553 -15.98 -23.47 5.30
CA THR A 553 -16.46 -23.21 3.94
C THR A 553 -17.51 -24.23 3.53
N CYS A 554 -18.34 -23.90 2.54
CA CYS A 554 -19.36 -24.82 2.01
C CYS A 554 -18.75 -26.12 1.45
N ASP A 555 -17.53 -26.06 0.94
CA ASP A 555 -16.79 -27.20 0.39
C ASP A 555 -16.19 -28.12 1.47
N GLY A 556 -16.27 -27.71 2.76
CA GLY A 556 -16.08 -28.60 3.90
C GLY A 556 -14.65 -28.90 4.33
N ASP A 557 -13.63 -28.45 3.59
CA ASP A 557 -12.22 -28.72 3.91
C ASP A 557 -11.41 -27.47 4.29
N GLU A 558 -12.00 -26.27 4.19
CA GLU A 558 -11.32 -25.01 4.47
C GLU A 558 -12.10 -24.12 5.45
N TYR A 559 -11.44 -23.08 5.93
CA TYR A 559 -11.98 -22.12 6.87
C TYR A 559 -11.75 -20.69 6.38
N GLU A 560 -12.80 -19.89 6.51
CA GLU A 560 -12.79 -18.46 6.21
C GLU A 560 -12.84 -17.65 7.52
N PRO A 561 -12.12 -16.51 7.59
CA PRO A 561 -12.27 -15.61 8.72
C PRO A 561 -13.64 -14.91 8.67
N ILE A 562 -14.29 -14.81 9.82
CA ILE A 562 -15.36 -13.84 10.07
C ILE A 562 -14.73 -12.69 10.85
N ILE A 563 -14.82 -11.48 10.31
CA ILE A 563 -14.15 -10.30 10.86
C ILE A 563 -15.22 -9.31 11.28
N GLU A 564 -15.28 -9.00 12.56
CA GLU A 564 -16.25 -8.07 13.15
C GLU A 564 -15.46 -6.93 13.78
N TYR A 565 -15.70 -5.68 13.39
CA TYR A 565 -15.14 -4.53 14.11
C TYR A 565 -15.97 -4.20 15.34
N GLY A 566 -15.45 -3.33 16.22
CA GLY A 566 -16.24 -2.78 17.31
C GLY A 566 -17.22 -1.74 16.79
N SER A 567 -18.50 -1.86 17.16
CA SER A 567 -19.52 -0.88 16.83
C SER A 567 -19.17 0.50 17.41
N LEU A 568 -19.50 1.58 16.71
CA LEU A 568 -19.27 2.94 17.22
C LEU A 568 -20.18 3.21 18.43
N ALA A 569 -19.57 3.60 19.55
CA ALA A 569 -20.33 4.06 20.71
C ALA A 569 -20.91 5.46 20.46
N THR A 570 -21.91 5.86 21.25
CA THR A 570 -22.47 7.21 21.18
C THR A 570 -21.40 8.28 21.39
N GLU A 571 -20.48 8.04 22.32
CA GLU A 571 -19.34 8.91 22.63
C GLU A 571 -18.36 9.02 21.47
N ASP A 572 -18.15 7.94 20.71
CA ASP A 572 -17.31 7.94 19.52
C ASP A 572 -17.94 8.84 18.44
N VAL A 573 -19.25 8.71 18.23
CA VAL A 573 -20.01 9.54 17.28
C VAL A 573 -19.99 11.02 17.70
N ASP A 574 -20.19 11.32 18.98
CA ASP A 574 -20.15 12.70 19.48
C ASP A 574 -18.76 13.34 19.29
N THR A 575 -17.68 12.55 19.48
CA THR A 575 -16.30 13.00 19.22
C THR A 575 -16.10 13.32 17.74
N LEU A 576 -16.58 12.46 16.84
CA LEU A 576 -16.54 12.70 15.39
C LEU A 576 -17.34 13.94 14.99
N VAL A 577 -18.51 14.20 15.57
CA VAL A 577 -19.30 15.42 15.31
C VAL A 577 -18.53 16.68 15.74
N LYS A 578 -17.89 16.68 16.91
CA LYS A 578 -17.02 17.80 17.32
C LYS A 578 -15.89 18.03 16.33
N ALA A 579 -15.26 16.97 15.83
CA ALA A 579 -14.21 17.06 14.82
C ALA A 579 -14.72 17.61 13.48
N ILE A 580 -15.94 17.27 13.06
CA ILE A 580 -16.59 17.85 11.88
C ILE A 580 -16.75 19.36 12.04
N HIS A 581 -17.22 19.83 13.19
CA HIS A 581 -17.32 21.28 13.48
C HIS A 581 -15.96 21.97 13.48
N TRP A 582 -14.94 21.31 14.02
CA TRP A 582 -13.56 21.82 13.95
C TRP A 582 -13.08 21.97 12.49
N VAL A 583 -13.32 20.95 11.65
CA VAL A 583 -12.98 21.00 10.22
C VAL A 583 -13.75 22.11 9.50
N LYS A 584 -15.03 22.31 9.83
CA LYS A 584 -15.83 23.40 9.27
C LYS A 584 -15.22 24.76 9.56
N ASN A 585 -14.82 25.00 10.80
CA ASN A 585 -14.13 26.24 11.20
C ASN A 585 -12.80 26.42 10.46
N LEU A 586 -12.03 25.35 10.25
CA LEU A 586 -10.79 25.38 9.47
C LEU A 586 -11.06 25.84 8.03
N ILE A 587 -12.06 25.24 7.36
CA ILE A 587 -12.41 25.52 5.96
C ILE A 587 -13.01 26.92 5.79
N GLN A 588 -13.73 27.43 6.79
CA GLN A 588 -14.32 28.78 6.77
C GLN A 588 -13.33 29.90 7.15
N SER A 589 -12.09 29.57 7.49
CA SER A 589 -11.07 30.56 7.85
C SER A 589 -10.75 31.54 6.72
N GLU A 590 -10.28 32.75 7.08
CA GLU A 590 -9.87 33.79 6.12
C GLU A 590 -8.87 33.30 5.07
N ALA A 591 -8.03 32.33 5.43
CA ALA A 591 -7.02 31.78 4.54
C ALA A 591 -7.62 31.06 3.33
N PHE A 592 -8.77 30.39 3.50
CA PHE A 592 -9.42 29.66 2.40
C PHE A 592 -10.37 30.53 1.58
N LYS A 593 -10.86 31.66 2.09
CA LYS A 593 -11.81 32.54 1.37
C LYS A 593 -11.45 32.86 -0.08
N PRO A 594 -10.18 33.13 -0.45
CA PRO A 594 -9.82 33.40 -1.85
C PRO A 594 -10.12 32.24 -2.82
N TYR A 595 -10.31 31.02 -2.32
CA TYR A 595 -10.59 29.83 -3.12
C TYR A 595 -12.07 29.45 -3.18
N GLY A 596 -12.96 30.26 -2.57
CA GLY A 596 -14.40 30.01 -2.53
C GLY A 596 -14.77 28.62 -2.00
N PRO A 597 -14.29 28.20 -0.81
CA PRO A 597 -14.50 26.86 -0.30
C PRO A 597 -15.99 26.65 0.04
N GLN A 598 -16.56 25.56 -0.42
CA GLN A 598 -17.93 25.17 -0.07
C GLN A 598 -17.94 23.72 0.39
N ILE A 599 -18.40 23.48 1.62
CA ILE A 599 -18.67 22.13 2.11
C ILE A 599 -19.97 21.67 1.47
N VAL A 600 -19.92 20.55 0.75
CA VAL A 600 -21.08 19.98 0.05
C VAL A 600 -21.55 18.76 0.85
N PRO A 601 -22.72 18.84 1.52
CA PRO A 601 -23.26 17.69 2.23
C PRO A 601 -23.81 16.69 1.20
N LEU A 602 -23.36 15.44 1.29
CA LEU A 602 -23.83 14.36 0.43
C LEU A 602 -25.26 13.92 0.80
N LYS A 603 -26.07 13.59 -0.20
CA LYS A 603 -27.40 13.04 -0.01
C LYS A 603 -27.33 11.54 0.28
N ILE A 604 -27.81 11.16 1.45
CA ILE A 604 -27.81 9.78 1.92
C ILE A 604 -29.25 9.28 1.97
N GLU A 605 -29.53 8.17 1.28
CA GLU A 605 -30.89 7.62 1.19
C GLU A 605 -31.47 7.28 2.56
N GLY A 606 -32.72 7.68 2.79
CA GLY A 606 -33.42 7.45 4.06
C GLY A 606 -32.96 8.33 5.22
N GLY A 607 -32.04 9.28 4.97
CA GLY A 607 -31.55 10.24 5.95
C GLY A 607 -32.33 11.56 6.00
N PRO A 608 -31.97 12.45 6.94
CA PRO A 608 -32.45 13.84 6.95
C PRO A 608 -31.97 14.58 5.69
N GLU A 609 -32.61 15.71 5.40
CA GLU A 609 -32.15 16.58 4.30
C GLU A 609 -30.69 17.02 4.53
N PRO A 610 -29.85 17.05 3.48
CA PRO A 610 -28.45 17.43 3.62
C PRO A 610 -28.29 18.85 4.16
N ASP A 611 -27.65 18.97 5.33
CA ASP A 611 -27.44 20.25 6.00
C ASP A 611 -26.13 20.26 6.79
N VAL A 612 -25.22 21.17 6.41
CA VAL A 612 -23.90 21.33 7.03
C VAL A 612 -23.95 21.93 8.44
N ASP A 613 -25.09 22.50 8.84
CA ASP A 613 -25.34 23.06 10.17
C ASP A 613 -26.09 22.08 11.09
N SER A 614 -26.49 20.90 10.59
CA SER A 614 -27.28 19.92 11.34
C SER A 614 -26.44 18.79 11.94
N ASP A 615 -26.39 18.71 13.27
CA ASP A 615 -25.80 17.57 13.98
C ASP A 615 -26.54 16.26 13.69
N GLU A 616 -27.85 16.31 13.46
CA GLU A 616 -28.65 15.13 13.10
C GLU A 616 -28.19 14.56 11.75
N TYR A 617 -27.95 15.43 10.77
CA TYR A 617 -27.38 15.05 9.49
C TYR A 617 -25.99 14.43 9.66
N TRP A 618 -25.09 15.07 10.42
CA TRP A 618 -23.73 14.55 10.60
C TRP A 618 -23.68 13.22 11.34
N LYS A 619 -24.52 13.02 12.36
CA LYS A 619 -24.65 11.73 13.05
C LYS A 619 -25.13 10.63 12.10
N TYR A 620 -26.08 10.95 11.22
CA TYR A 620 -26.53 10.04 10.17
C TYR A 620 -25.40 9.75 9.16
N ALA A 621 -24.69 10.79 8.70
CA ALA A 621 -23.57 10.63 7.77
C ALA A 621 -22.43 9.78 8.33
N ILE A 622 -22.08 9.95 9.61
CA ILE A 622 -21.06 9.13 10.30
C ILE A 622 -21.40 7.64 10.20
N LYS A 623 -22.66 7.27 10.47
CA LYS A 623 -23.12 5.88 10.36
C LYS A 623 -23.02 5.32 8.93
N HIS A 624 -23.09 6.17 7.92
CA HIS A 624 -23.14 5.73 6.53
C HIS A 624 -21.77 5.73 5.83
N LEU A 625 -20.91 6.70 6.16
CA LEU A 625 -19.70 7.02 5.42
C LEU A 625 -18.42 6.78 6.21
N THR A 626 -18.51 6.08 7.35
CA THR A 626 -17.35 5.62 8.12
C THR A 626 -16.85 4.28 7.59
N ILE A 627 -15.57 4.25 7.21
CA ILE A 627 -14.82 3.03 6.88
C ILE A 627 -13.87 2.69 8.03
N MET A 628 -13.09 1.61 7.90
CA MET A 628 -12.01 1.28 8.84
C MET A 628 -10.66 1.45 8.16
N ASN A 629 -9.72 2.10 8.84
CA ASN A 629 -8.35 2.22 8.34
C ASN A 629 -7.65 0.85 8.28
N VAL A 630 -6.61 0.78 7.44
CA VAL A 630 -5.82 -0.45 7.21
C VAL A 630 -4.95 -0.88 8.40
N GLN A 631 -4.84 -0.01 9.41
CA GLN A 631 -4.04 -0.19 10.61
C GLN A 631 -4.84 -1.01 11.62
N MET A 632 -4.41 -2.24 11.87
CA MET A 632 -5.12 -3.18 12.75
C MET A 632 -4.18 -3.88 13.74
N THR A 633 -4.72 -4.22 14.90
CA THR A 633 -3.97 -4.81 16.01
C THR A 633 -4.83 -5.70 16.92
N GLY A 634 -4.20 -6.40 17.86
CA GLY A 634 -4.83 -6.91 19.09
C GLY A 634 -5.43 -8.31 19.05
N THR A 635 -5.62 -8.91 17.88
CA THR A 635 -6.30 -10.21 17.75
C THR A 635 -5.54 -11.42 18.30
N SER A 636 -4.28 -11.24 18.70
CA SER A 636 -3.50 -12.21 19.46
C SER A 636 -2.77 -11.50 20.61
N SER A 637 -3.50 -10.63 21.31
CA SER A 637 -3.00 -9.68 22.32
C SER A 637 -2.01 -10.30 23.31
N MET A 638 -0.93 -9.56 23.53
CA MET A 638 0.02 -9.81 24.60
C MET A 638 -0.58 -9.48 25.97
N ALA A 639 -0.31 -10.33 26.97
CA ALA A 639 -0.72 -10.11 28.34
C ALA A 639 0.29 -10.71 29.32
N THR A 640 0.16 -10.37 30.61
CA THR A 640 0.96 -10.96 31.69
C THR A 640 0.43 -12.32 32.16
N ASP A 641 -0.82 -12.66 31.82
CA ASP A 641 -1.50 -13.88 32.24
C ASP A 641 -2.37 -14.47 31.10
N PRO A 642 -2.41 -15.80 30.93
CA PRO A 642 -3.18 -16.47 29.88
C PRO A 642 -4.68 -16.21 29.90
N SER A 643 -5.27 -15.84 31.03
CA SER A 643 -6.70 -15.49 31.10
C SER A 643 -7.04 -14.18 30.39
N ASN A 644 -6.05 -13.31 30.15
CA ASN A 644 -6.24 -11.96 29.60
C ASN A 644 -5.57 -11.75 28.23
N GLY A 645 -4.98 -12.79 27.63
CA GLY A 645 -4.29 -12.65 26.35
C GLY A 645 -3.98 -13.98 25.66
N VAL A 646 -3.26 -13.88 24.55
CA VAL A 646 -2.89 -14.99 23.66
C VAL A 646 -1.41 -15.29 23.75
N VAL A 647 -0.58 -14.25 23.84
CA VAL A 647 0.87 -14.39 23.99
C VAL A 647 1.38 -13.76 25.29
N ASP A 648 2.48 -14.30 25.80
CA ASP A 648 3.22 -13.69 26.90
C ASP A 648 4.05 -12.48 26.42
N GLU A 649 4.70 -11.79 27.37
CA GLU A 649 5.52 -10.60 27.11
C GLU A 649 6.74 -10.87 26.19
N ASP A 650 7.12 -12.14 26.05
CA ASP A 650 8.19 -12.62 25.17
C ASP A 650 7.63 -13.18 23.85
N LEU A 651 6.34 -12.94 23.57
CA LEU A 651 5.59 -13.29 22.36
C LEU A 651 5.33 -14.80 22.15
N ASN A 652 5.52 -15.63 23.17
CA ASN A 652 5.18 -17.05 23.09
C ASN A 652 3.66 -17.22 23.27
N VAL A 653 3.05 -18.10 22.47
CA VAL A 653 1.64 -18.44 22.65
C VAL A 653 1.46 -19.20 23.96
N PHE A 654 0.59 -18.71 24.83
CA PHE A 654 0.38 -19.28 26.15
C PHE A 654 0.08 -20.78 26.10
N ASN A 655 0.66 -21.52 27.03
CA ASN A 655 0.47 -22.96 27.21
C ASN A 655 0.86 -23.82 25.98
N THR A 656 1.72 -23.30 25.10
CA THR A 656 2.32 -24.05 23.99
C THR A 656 3.84 -24.01 24.08
N ASP A 657 4.50 -24.98 23.46
CA ASP A 657 5.95 -25.01 23.31
C ASP A 657 6.35 -24.73 21.86
N GLY A 658 7.26 -23.80 21.63
CA GLY A 658 7.82 -23.54 20.30
C GLY A 658 6.90 -22.79 19.34
N LEU A 659 5.80 -22.19 19.80
CA LEU A 659 4.93 -21.33 18.99
C LEU A 659 4.96 -19.88 19.46
N MET A 660 5.11 -18.95 18.52
CA MET A 660 5.12 -17.50 18.79
C MET A 660 4.22 -16.76 17.81
N VAL A 661 3.72 -15.59 18.21
CA VAL A 661 3.08 -14.62 17.30
C VAL A 661 3.89 -13.34 17.28
N VAL A 662 4.43 -13.00 16.11
CA VAL A 662 5.32 -11.85 15.92
C VAL A 662 4.79 -11.02 14.76
N ASP A 663 3.75 -10.24 15.05
CA ASP A 663 3.17 -9.21 14.19
C ASP A 663 2.25 -8.28 14.99
N SER A 664 1.53 -7.35 14.34
CA SER A 664 0.65 -6.41 15.04
C SER A 664 -0.54 -7.06 15.76
N SER A 665 -0.91 -8.31 15.48
CA SER A 665 -1.93 -9.01 16.28
C SER A 665 -1.53 -9.13 17.75
N ALA A 666 -0.22 -9.19 18.05
CA ALA A 666 0.30 -9.29 19.41
C ALA A 666 0.25 -7.98 20.20
N LEU A 667 0.09 -6.83 19.55
CA LEU A 667 0.02 -5.54 20.22
C LEU A 667 -1.38 -5.35 20.84
N PRO A 668 -1.55 -5.33 22.18
CA PRO A 668 -2.85 -5.27 22.84
C PRO A 668 -3.50 -3.88 22.78
N ILE A 669 -2.72 -2.87 22.40
CA ILE A 669 -3.13 -1.46 22.32
C ILE A 669 -2.81 -0.98 20.91
N MET A 670 -3.77 -0.32 20.28
CA MET A 670 -3.56 0.39 19.03
C MET A 670 -2.77 1.67 19.26
N PHE A 671 -1.76 1.88 18.43
CA PHE A 671 -0.96 3.10 18.44
C PHE A 671 -1.71 4.23 17.77
N SER A 672 -1.46 5.46 18.22
CA SER A 672 -1.90 6.70 17.57
C SER A 672 -1.00 7.00 16.36
N ALA A 673 -0.82 6.00 15.48
CA ALA A 673 0.12 6.00 14.36
C ALA A 673 -0.11 4.82 13.40
N GLU A 674 0.55 4.88 12.25
CA GLU A 674 0.63 3.77 11.31
C GLU A 674 1.22 2.50 11.94
N SER A 675 0.54 1.35 11.79
CA SER A 675 0.96 0.09 12.39
C SER A 675 2.23 -0.53 11.80
N CYS A 676 2.76 0.01 10.69
CA CYS A 676 3.95 -0.52 10.01
C CYS A 676 5.22 -0.48 10.88
N ALA A 677 5.55 0.70 11.44
CA ALA A 677 6.76 0.83 12.25
C ALA A 677 6.66 0.06 13.57
N PRO A 678 5.54 0.09 14.33
CA PRO A 678 5.33 -0.78 15.49
C PRO A 678 5.45 -2.28 15.15
N SER A 679 4.94 -2.72 13.99
CA SER A 679 5.07 -4.12 13.56
C SER A 679 6.53 -4.53 13.34
N ILE A 680 7.35 -3.66 12.76
CA ILE A 680 8.79 -3.89 12.57
C ILE A 680 9.52 -3.88 13.91
N MET A 681 9.17 -2.98 14.82
CA MET A 681 9.71 -2.93 16.18
C MET A 681 9.47 -4.25 16.93
N VAL A 682 8.26 -4.81 16.85
CA VAL A 682 7.92 -6.12 17.44
C VAL A 682 8.84 -7.22 16.88
N ALA A 683 9.09 -7.23 15.58
CA ALA A 683 9.97 -8.22 14.94
C ALA A 683 11.45 -8.07 15.33
N GLU A 684 11.95 -6.84 15.38
CA GLU A 684 13.32 -6.55 15.83
C GLU A 684 13.53 -7.01 17.28
N LYS A 685 12.58 -6.72 18.18
CA LYS A 685 12.61 -7.19 19.56
C LYS A 685 12.51 -8.71 19.68
N ALA A 686 11.59 -9.32 18.95
CA ALA A 686 11.43 -10.77 18.90
C ALA A 686 12.73 -11.47 18.47
N SER A 687 13.49 -10.86 17.56
CA SER A 687 14.77 -11.42 17.11
C SER A 687 15.79 -11.55 18.25
N ASP A 688 15.89 -10.55 19.14
CA ASP A 688 16.76 -10.62 20.32
C ASP A 688 16.28 -11.67 21.32
N ILE A 689 14.97 -11.73 21.58
CA ILE A 689 14.36 -12.73 22.47
C ILE A 689 14.71 -14.15 22.00
N ILE A 690 14.52 -14.42 20.70
CA ILE A 690 14.79 -15.73 20.11
C ILE A 690 16.29 -16.03 20.16
N LYS A 691 17.16 -15.10 19.72
CA LYS A 691 18.62 -15.30 19.73
C LYS A 691 19.16 -15.58 21.13
N THR A 692 18.69 -14.82 22.12
CA THR A 692 19.05 -15.00 23.54
C THR A 692 18.65 -16.40 24.02
N LYS A 693 17.41 -16.83 23.77
CA LYS A 693 16.90 -18.16 24.15
C LYS A 693 17.67 -19.29 23.47
N LEU A 694 18.22 -19.06 22.28
CA LEU A 694 19.01 -20.02 21.52
C LEU A 694 20.51 -19.98 21.83
N GLY A 695 20.97 -19.07 22.71
CA GLY A 695 22.39 -18.91 23.04
C GLY A 695 23.24 -18.45 21.86
N CYS A 696 22.66 -17.66 20.95
CA CYS A 696 23.43 -16.95 19.92
C CYS A 696 24.25 -15.84 20.58
N ASN A 697 25.54 -15.71 20.23
CA ASN A 697 26.41 -14.67 20.82
C ASN A 697 26.17 -13.32 20.12
N ASP A 698 25.83 -12.27 20.87
CA ASP A 698 25.61 -10.90 20.39
C ASP A 698 26.91 -10.13 20.04
N ASN A 699 27.95 -10.81 19.57
CA ASN A 699 29.28 -10.20 19.38
C ASN A 699 29.38 -9.19 18.22
N ASP A 700 28.28 -8.87 17.53
CA ASP A 700 28.30 -8.02 16.32
C ASP A 700 27.67 -6.63 16.49
N GLU A 701 27.09 -6.27 17.66
CA GLU A 701 26.52 -4.92 17.88
C GLU A 701 27.49 -3.91 18.54
N GLU A 702 28.65 -4.33 19.07
CA GLU A 702 29.67 -3.42 19.62
C GLU A 702 30.80 -3.03 18.64
N GLU A 703 30.91 -3.66 17.45
CA GLU A 703 31.89 -3.29 16.42
C GLU A 703 31.20 -2.77 15.15
N LYS A 704 30.64 -1.54 15.19
CA LYS A 704 30.49 -0.70 13.98
C LYS A 704 30.23 0.77 14.26
#